data_AF-A0A7W7RS26-F1
#
_entry.id   AF-A0A7W7RS26-F1
#
_cell.length_a   1.000
_cell.length_b   1.000
_cell.length_c   1.000
_cell.angle_alpha   90.00
_cell.angle_beta   90.00
_cell.angle_gamma   90.00
#
_symmetry.space_group_name_H-M   'P 1'
#
loop_
_entity.id
_entity.type
_entity.pdbx_description
1 polymer ?
#
loop_
_entity_poly.entity_id
_entity_poly.type
_entity_poly.pdbx_seq_one_letter_code
_entity_poly.pdbx_strand_id
1 'polypeptide(L)'
;MTAVKISCGAAWGGQVGALAVAAEDVVISVDNEGIDPAMVERMIELKGLDQGLLSDVIRNTIETYALGPPDPDIRWFDFDGTIVNANGELAIVIPQEDVQAEMEDWVITTVAGTIGQFAGLTAGAICLATFAVGAAAAGPVCGAVFGFTNAFVWNLLSSVLSGKDPGDGKVLLAALCTGVVAAAGGAVWGNALAPWVAERAQPMLIRLGKIVVDAARSLAWWLGDAVMSAGVWVAAQLVILGRVIYPMMVEAARRLGYPTPASNMRIMPLGDSITQGMGSPTRSSYRAELWEGLDPVTDVMNFVGTQKSGNVPDNDHEGHIGWRIDQIAAVAECALPYYRPNVVTLHAGTNDMNQNYAVETAPQRLVQLVERILALSPGVTVLVATLVPSTKSDVGPRIQEYNRRIIPLIQQLRDQGKRVRLADMSAVTTADLYDQLHPNDTGYRKMGESFTLAVNQAAAGGLIVPVSGGQEGQNPCVGQVVPVTWENWGRIAPGVGPGISRDQVQFADVNGDGRDDFLTVDAEGRVQAHLSVNGTFTSWGEIAPGVGVPGSRVRFADVNGDGRDDYLIVAENGAVAAWLNTPGGGGRPSWSLWGPEPWYSAGLIATGVGAPDSQVRFADVNGDRRADYLVLADDGSVRAWLNTPGSGGRPSWSSLGQIAAGTGSPGSHVRFADTDKDGRDDYLVVGDDGSITAWRNAPGNGGVPSWSSLGRIATGVEGGSRDAVRLADFDGDGDADYLAVDEDGGVRLWLYGGPGSWASQGAVLAGQSGAKVRFAQIEGDARQDYLIVADDGSVRAWVNTPGNGGKPSWQSLGMIAPGVGASGDRVQLADINADGRDDYLVVQDNASVSAWLNTPGNGGKPSWQSLGVIAPRVQGVTGDMVRFADYDGDGRDDYLVVSDSGAVRAWRNTPGNNGIPSWSAREVLAAGVDGATRDKLRFADIDADGRDDYLIVQDNGVVLAWVNNGGEGSGGWINQGTFASGVSGATRDKLRFADVNGDSRADYLMVSESSAVDAWLNRAGA
;
A
#
# COMPACT_ATOMS: atom_id res chain seq x y z
N MET A 1 -26.88 39.57 -22.21
CA MET A 1 -27.81 39.68 -23.34
C MET A 1 -28.42 38.32 -23.58
N THR A 2 -29.71 38.18 -23.32
CA THR A 2 -30.45 36.93 -23.41
C THR A 2 -31.58 37.12 -24.40
N ALA A 3 -31.40 36.58 -25.61
CA ALA A 3 -32.32 36.55 -26.75
C ALA A 3 -32.44 37.85 -27.58
N VAL A 4 -32.07 37.74 -28.86
CA VAL A 4 -32.71 38.52 -29.93
C VAL A 4 -33.91 37.70 -30.36
N LYS A 5 -35.11 38.28 -30.28
CA LYS A 5 -36.35 37.60 -30.68
C LYS A 5 -36.91 38.33 -31.90
N ILE A 6 -37.18 37.57 -32.95
CA ILE A 6 -37.84 38.05 -34.17
C ILE A 6 -39.10 37.20 -34.36
N SER A 7 -40.27 37.83 -34.34
CA SER A 7 -41.54 37.13 -34.55
C SER A 7 -42.65 38.11 -34.93
N CYS A 8 -43.81 37.56 -35.32
CA CYS A 8 -45.02 38.35 -35.55
C CYS A 8 -45.60 38.90 -34.24
N GLY A 9 -46.30 40.04 -34.30
CA GLY A 9 -46.94 40.73 -33.17
C GLY A 9 -47.87 39.84 -32.34
N ALA A 10 -48.59 38.90 -32.98
CA ALA A 10 -49.49 37.96 -32.29
C ALA A 10 -48.78 36.92 -31.40
N ALA A 11 -47.47 36.70 -31.61
CA ALA A 11 -46.66 35.78 -30.79
C ALA A 11 -46.09 36.46 -29.53
N TRP A 12 -46.32 37.76 -29.34
CA TRP A 12 -45.79 38.55 -28.24
C TRP A 12 -46.83 38.84 -27.16
N GLY A 13 -46.49 38.53 -25.89
CA GLY A 13 -47.25 38.93 -24.72
C GLY A 13 -46.59 40.10 -23.97
N GLY A 14 -47.37 40.87 -23.19
CA GLY A 14 -46.85 41.97 -22.37
C GLY A 14 -46.82 43.33 -23.08
N GLN A 15 -46.05 44.30 -22.54
CA GLN A 15 -46.04 45.69 -23.04
C GLN A 15 -45.49 45.85 -24.47
N VAL A 16 -44.57 45.00 -24.92
CA VAL A 16 -44.06 45.02 -26.31
C VAL A 16 -45.10 44.48 -27.30
N GLY A 17 -45.89 43.48 -26.91
CA GLY A 17 -47.02 42.98 -27.71
C GLY A 17 -48.19 43.96 -27.82
N ALA A 18 -48.33 44.88 -26.86
CA ALA A 18 -49.33 45.95 -26.90
C ALA A 18 -48.99 47.10 -27.86
N LEU A 19 -47.78 47.10 -28.43
CA LEU A 19 -47.28 48.12 -29.38
C LEU A 19 -47.37 47.66 -30.84
N ALA A 20 -47.55 46.37 -31.11
CA ALA A 20 -47.92 45.85 -32.42
C ALA A 20 -49.42 46.09 -32.65
N VAL A 21 -49.77 46.82 -33.72
CA VAL A 21 -51.15 47.24 -34.01
C VAL A 21 -51.90 46.15 -34.81
N ALA A 22 -51.17 45.29 -35.53
CA ALA A 22 -51.66 44.12 -36.23
C ALA A 22 -50.95 42.81 -35.79
N ALA A 23 -51.67 41.69 -35.90
CA ALA A 23 -51.18 40.35 -35.55
C ALA A 23 -49.91 39.91 -36.32
N GLU A 24 -49.69 40.52 -37.49
CA GLU A 24 -48.63 40.17 -38.44
C GLU A 24 -47.52 41.22 -38.52
N ASP A 25 -47.52 42.23 -37.64
CA ASP A 25 -46.41 43.20 -37.52
C ASP A 25 -45.12 42.47 -37.14
N VAL A 26 -43.98 42.91 -37.70
CA VAL A 26 -42.67 42.32 -37.39
C VAL A 26 -42.08 43.01 -36.18
N VAL A 27 -41.88 42.25 -35.10
CA VAL A 27 -41.26 42.73 -33.87
C VAL A 27 -39.87 42.14 -33.74
N ILE A 28 -38.87 43.02 -33.72
CA ILE A 28 -37.47 42.68 -33.44
C ILE A 28 -37.15 43.24 -32.05
N SER A 29 -36.84 42.39 -31.08
CA SER A 29 -36.51 42.82 -29.73
C SER A 29 -35.15 42.33 -29.27
N VAL A 30 -34.54 43.09 -28.38
CA VAL A 30 -33.26 42.77 -27.73
C VAL A 30 -33.36 43.08 -26.24
N ASP A 31 -33.07 42.08 -25.41
CA ASP A 31 -32.93 42.24 -23.96
C ASP A 31 -31.73 43.14 -23.60
N ASN A 32 -32.01 44.21 -22.86
CA ASN A 32 -31.10 45.28 -22.43
C ASN A 32 -30.74 45.20 -20.93
N GLU A 33 -31.04 44.08 -20.24
CA GLU A 33 -30.66 43.86 -18.85
C GLU A 33 -29.16 44.14 -18.61
N GLY A 34 -28.88 45.11 -17.73
CA GLY A 34 -27.53 45.51 -17.36
C GLY A 34 -26.91 46.65 -18.17
N ILE A 35 -27.68 47.33 -19.03
CA ILE A 35 -27.39 48.66 -19.59
C ILE A 35 -28.07 49.71 -18.68
N ASP A 36 -27.44 50.87 -18.45
CA ASP A 36 -28.06 51.97 -17.70
C ASP A 36 -29.32 52.48 -18.44
N PRO A 37 -30.53 52.39 -17.86
CA PRO A 37 -31.77 52.84 -18.50
C PRO A 37 -31.72 54.31 -18.91
N ALA A 38 -31.02 55.16 -18.15
CA ALA A 38 -30.87 56.59 -18.46
C ALA A 38 -29.98 56.82 -19.69
N MET A 39 -29.06 55.91 -20.01
CA MET A 39 -28.26 55.96 -21.24
C MET A 39 -29.09 55.54 -22.46
N VAL A 40 -30.00 54.57 -22.31
CA VAL A 40 -30.89 54.10 -23.39
C VAL A 40 -31.94 55.15 -23.73
N GLU A 41 -32.58 55.77 -22.73
CA GLU A 41 -33.50 56.89 -22.97
C GLU A 41 -32.78 58.08 -23.62
N ARG A 42 -31.54 58.36 -23.22
CA ARG A 42 -30.74 59.43 -23.84
C ARG A 42 -30.34 59.13 -25.28
N MET A 43 -30.18 57.86 -25.68
CA MET A 43 -29.96 57.46 -27.09
C MET A 43 -31.23 57.62 -27.94
N ILE A 44 -32.40 57.39 -27.34
CA ILE A 44 -33.71 57.62 -27.97
C ILE A 44 -33.99 59.13 -28.07
N GLU A 45 -33.68 59.92 -27.03
CA GLU A 45 -33.86 61.38 -27.00
C GLU A 45 -32.80 62.19 -27.79
N LEU A 46 -31.55 61.69 -27.92
CA LEU A 46 -30.52 62.33 -28.75
C LEU A 46 -30.87 62.32 -30.25
N LYS A 47 -31.90 61.56 -30.63
CA LYS A 47 -32.63 61.72 -31.88
C LYS A 47 -34.08 62.06 -31.55
N GLY A 48 -34.35 63.32 -31.21
CA GLY A 48 -35.67 63.87 -31.50
C GLY A 48 -35.99 63.51 -32.96
N LEU A 49 -36.99 62.65 -33.15
CA LEU A 49 -37.51 62.20 -34.43
C LEU A 49 -38.00 63.43 -35.21
N ASP A 50 -37.10 64.11 -35.90
CA ASP A 50 -37.46 65.22 -36.77
C ASP A 50 -37.62 64.70 -38.20
N GLN A 51 -38.87 64.29 -38.49
CA GLN A 51 -39.57 64.32 -39.78
C GLN A 51 -39.00 63.49 -40.95
N GLY A 52 -38.80 62.17 -40.78
CA GLY A 52 -38.53 61.25 -41.89
C GLY A 52 -38.74 59.77 -41.53
N LEU A 53 -38.86 58.89 -42.54
CA LEU A 53 -39.03 57.44 -42.39
C LEU A 53 -37.85 56.82 -41.62
N LEU A 54 -38.09 55.82 -40.77
CA LEU A 54 -37.01 55.13 -40.03
C LEU A 54 -35.96 54.53 -40.98
N SER A 55 -36.38 54.05 -42.15
CA SER A 55 -35.51 53.60 -43.23
C SER A 55 -34.53 54.66 -43.72
N ASP A 56 -34.95 55.93 -43.82
CA ASP A 56 -34.11 57.05 -44.28
C ASP A 56 -33.09 57.45 -43.22
N VAL A 57 -33.45 57.32 -41.94
CA VAL A 57 -32.52 57.53 -40.83
C VAL A 57 -31.42 56.46 -40.84
N ILE A 58 -31.78 55.20 -41.10
CA ILE A 58 -30.84 54.08 -41.22
C ILE A 58 -29.95 54.26 -42.47
N ARG A 59 -30.55 54.59 -43.62
CA ARG A 59 -29.87 54.88 -44.89
C ARG A 59 -28.87 56.03 -44.75
N ASN A 60 -29.30 57.20 -44.25
CA ASN A 60 -28.43 58.35 -44.05
C ASN A 60 -27.30 58.06 -43.07
N THR A 61 -27.54 57.26 -42.02
CA THR A 61 -26.47 56.86 -41.09
C THR A 61 -25.43 56.01 -41.79
N ILE A 62 -25.84 55.09 -42.68
CA ILE A 62 -24.93 54.24 -43.44
C ILE A 62 -24.17 55.05 -44.50
N GLU A 63 -24.83 56.01 -45.16
CA GLU A 63 -24.22 56.87 -46.19
C GLU A 63 -23.29 57.94 -45.58
N THR A 64 -23.62 58.51 -44.43
CA THR A 64 -22.81 59.56 -43.76
C THR A 64 -21.44 59.03 -43.29
N TYR A 65 -21.32 57.73 -43.06
CA TYR A 65 -20.10 57.10 -42.56
C TYR A 65 -19.48 56.08 -43.52
N ALA A 66 -19.88 56.08 -44.80
CA ALA A 66 -19.31 55.22 -45.84
C ALA A 66 -17.90 55.68 -46.26
N LEU A 67 -16.89 54.83 -46.09
CA LEU A 67 -15.55 55.03 -46.66
C LEU A 67 -15.44 54.35 -48.02
N GLY A 68 -16.19 54.87 -49.00
CA GLY A 68 -16.22 54.39 -50.38
C GLY A 68 -17.59 54.67 -51.05
N PRO A 69 -17.68 54.71 -52.38
CA PRO A 69 -18.97 54.91 -53.04
C PRO A 69 -19.89 53.74 -52.70
N PRO A 70 -21.14 53.98 -52.28
CA PRO A 70 -22.10 52.90 -52.04
C PRO A 70 -22.34 52.14 -53.35
N ASP A 71 -22.51 50.83 -53.25
CA ASP A 71 -22.86 49.97 -54.38
C ASP A 71 -24.17 50.48 -55.01
N PRO A 72 -24.18 50.88 -56.29
CA PRO A 72 -25.36 51.44 -56.94
C PRO A 72 -26.55 50.47 -57.03
N ASP A 73 -26.36 49.18 -56.73
CA ASP A 73 -27.41 48.17 -56.78
C ASP A 73 -28.12 47.90 -55.44
N ILE A 74 -27.78 48.61 -54.35
CA ILE A 74 -28.51 48.51 -53.07
C ILE A 74 -29.86 49.21 -53.21
N ARG A 75 -30.93 48.43 -53.41
CA ARG A 75 -32.32 48.93 -53.37
C ARG A 75 -32.77 49.09 -51.92
N TRP A 76 -32.93 50.34 -51.50
CA TRP A 76 -33.55 50.66 -50.21
C TRP A 76 -35.07 50.69 -50.33
N PHE A 77 -35.75 50.16 -49.31
CA PHE A 77 -37.19 50.26 -49.17
C PHE A 77 -37.52 51.25 -48.05
N ASP A 78 -38.60 51.98 -48.26
CA ASP A 78 -39.12 53.00 -47.36
C ASP A 78 -40.03 52.33 -46.33
N PHE A 79 -39.71 52.46 -45.04
CA PHE A 79 -40.55 51.92 -43.95
C PHE A 79 -40.56 52.88 -42.74
N ASP A 80 -41.71 52.98 -42.09
CA ASP A 80 -41.89 53.78 -40.89
C ASP A 80 -42.06 52.87 -39.66
N GLY A 81 -40.96 52.67 -38.93
CA GLY A 81 -40.93 51.81 -37.74
C GLY A 81 -40.74 52.61 -36.46
N THR A 82 -41.14 52.04 -35.32
CA THR A 82 -40.94 52.66 -34.01
C THR A 82 -39.89 51.91 -33.20
N ILE A 83 -38.99 52.66 -32.54
CA ILE A 83 -38.01 52.13 -31.60
C ILE A 83 -38.50 52.46 -30.18
N VAL A 84 -38.66 51.45 -29.35
CA VAL A 84 -39.20 51.57 -27.99
C VAL A 84 -38.33 50.83 -26.99
N ASN A 85 -38.19 51.38 -25.79
CA ASN A 85 -37.58 50.70 -24.65
C ASN A 85 -38.70 50.30 -23.67
N ALA A 86 -38.92 49.00 -23.46
CA ALA A 86 -39.99 48.50 -22.61
C ALA A 86 -39.49 47.31 -21.77
N ASN A 87 -39.66 47.38 -20.44
CA ASN A 87 -39.33 46.32 -19.47
C ASN A 87 -37.93 45.70 -19.61
N GLY A 88 -36.93 46.52 -19.92
CA GLY A 88 -35.58 46.02 -20.10
C GLY A 88 -35.35 45.38 -21.48
N GLU A 89 -36.21 45.61 -22.47
CA GLU A 89 -36.01 45.20 -23.86
C GLU A 89 -36.08 46.44 -24.79
N LEU A 90 -35.14 46.56 -25.72
CA LEU A 90 -35.19 47.51 -26.84
C LEU A 90 -35.86 46.81 -28.02
N ALA A 91 -37.00 47.32 -28.49
CA ALA A 91 -37.77 46.72 -29.58
C ALA A 91 -37.95 47.68 -30.76
N ILE A 92 -37.86 47.13 -31.97
CA ILE A 92 -38.21 47.77 -33.23
C ILE A 92 -39.47 47.09 -33.75
N VAL A 93 -40.52 47.86 -33.98
CA VAL A 93 -41.80 47.37 -34.52
C VAL A 93 -41.99 47.94 -35.92
N ILE A 94 -42.20 47.05 -36.89
CA ILE A 94 -42.41 47.41 -38.30
C ILE A 94 -43.83 46.98 -38.71
N PRO A 95 -44.68 47.91 -39.21
CA PRO A 95 -46.03 47.61 -39.64
C PRO A 95 -46.07 46.60 -40.79
N GLN A 96 -47.03 45.67 -40.75
CA GLN A 96 -47.22 44.63 -41.77
C GLN A 96 -47.37 45.19 -43.20
N GLU A 97 -48.04 46.33 -43.36
CA GLU A 97 -48.34 46.96 -44.65
C GLU A 97 -47.10 47.41 -45.44
N ASP A 98 -45.94 47.51 -44.77
CA ASP A 98 -44.65 47.83 -45.37
C ASP A 98 -43.82 46.58 -45.75
N VAL A 99 -44.37 45.36 -45.57
CA VAL A 99 -43.67 44.07 -45.80
C VAL A 99 -44.12 43.42 -47.13
N GLN A 100 -43.28 43.43 -48.18
CA GLN A 100 -43.64 42.93 -49.53
C GLN A 100 -42.98 41.59 -49.96
N ALA A 101 -43.63 40.83 -50.84
CA ALA A 101 -43.34 39.42 -51.14
C ALA A 101 -42.10 39.11 -52.04
N GLU A 102 -41.29 40.09 -52.48
CA GLU A 102 -40.01 39.84 -53.21
C GLU A 102 -38.78 39.76 -52.25
N MET A 103 -39.02 39.38 -50.99
CA MET A 103 -38.11 39.50 -49.84
C MET A 103 -36.91 38.52 -49.78
N GLU A 104 -36.58 37.76 -50.82
CA GLU A 104 -35.47 36.79 -50.75
C GLU A 104 -34.10 37.48 -50.60
N ASP A 105 -33.79 38.52 -51.37
CA ASP A 105 -32.43 39.11 -51.39
C ASP A 105 -32.10 39.95 -50.15
N TRP A 106 -33.04 40.73 -49.61
CA TRP A 106 -32.78 41.51 -48.40
C TRP A 106 -32.75 40.64 -47.14
N VAL A 107 -33.57 39.58 -47.05
CA VAL A 107 -33.47 38.62 -45.95
C VAL A 107 -32.14 37.89 -46.02
N ILE A 108 -31.69 37.48 -47.20
CA ILE A 108 -30.35 36.91 -47.40
C ILE A 108 -29.26 37.91 -46.96
N THR A 109 -29.35 39.17 -47.38
CA THR A 109 -28.36 40.21 -47.06
C THR A 109 -28.37 40.57 -45.57
N THR A 110 -29.54 40.58 -44.93
CA THR A 110 -29.73 40.92 -43.51
C THR A 110 -29.35 39.77 -42.61
N VAL A 111 -29.68 38.52 -42.96
CA VAL A 111 -29.24 37.31 -42.27
C VAL A 111 -27.73 37.15 -42.41
N ALA A 112 -27.19 37.33 -43.61
CA ALA A 112 -25.75 37.26 -43.84
C ALA A 112 -24.99 38.40 -43.16
N GLY A 113 -25.54 39.62 -43.15
CA GLY A 113 -24.97 40.76 -42.43
C GLY A 113 -25.00 40.58 -40.93
N THR A 114 -26.10 40.05 -40.39
CA THR A 114 -26.24 39.73 -38.96
C THR A 114 -25.25 38.64 -38.54
N ILE A 115 -25.13 37.56 -39.34
CA ILE A 115 -24.17 36.47 -39.08
C ILE A 115 -22.73 36.97 -39.21
N GLY A 116 -22.45 37.81 -40.22
CA GLY A 116 -21.17 38.50 -40.34
C GLY A 116 -20.86 39.31 -39.10
N GLN A 117 -21.80 40.10 -38.61
CA GLN A 117 -21.60 40.96 -37.45
C GLN A 117 -21.32 40.15 -36.18
N PHE A 118 -22.03 39.03 -35.98
CA PHE A 118 -21.74 38.12 -34.88
C PHE A 118 -20.40 37.41 -35.01
N ALA A 119 -20.00 37.00 -36.23
CA ALA A 119 -18.69 36.42 -36.49
C ALA A 119 -17.57 37.43 -36.21
N GLY A 120 -17.76 38.69 -36.62
CA GLY A 120 -16.87 39.80 -36.32
C GLY A 120 -16.77 40.07 -34.82
N LEU A 121 -17.91 40.21 -34.12
CA LEU A 121 -17.95 40.43 -32.66
C LEU A 121 -17.21 39.30 -31.92
N THR A 122 -17.41 38.06 -32.36
CA THR A 122 -16.75 36.88 -31.79
C THR A 122 -15.25 36.95 -32.02
N ALA A 123 -14.79 37.19 -33.25
CA ALA A 123 -13.37 37.27 -33.58
C ALA A 123 -12.67 38.46 -32.88
N GLY A 124 -13.34 39.62 -32.80
CA GLY A 124 -12.86 40.79 -32.08
C GLY A 124 -12.79 40.59 -30.57
N ALA A 125 -13.78 39.91 -29.97
CA ALA A 125 -13.77 39.58 -28.55
C ALA A 125 -12.70 38.54 -28.20
N ILE A 126 -12.51 37.52 -29.05
CA ILE A 126 -11.42 36.55 -28.93
C ILE A 126 -10.08 37.28 -29.03
N CYS A 127 -9.91 38.18 -30.00
CA CYS A 127 -8.71 39.00 -30.13
C CYS A 127 -8.48 39.85 -28.88
N LEU A 128 -9.50 40.55 -28.35
CA LEU A 128 -9.31 41.38 -27.16
C LEU A 128 -8.92 40.54 -25.94
N ALA A 129 -9.45 39.32 -25.83
CA ALA A 129 -9.13 38.38 -24.76
C ALA A 129 -7.69 37.85 -24.81
N THR A 130 -6.96 38.01 -25.94
CA THR A 130 -5.55 37.64 -26.03
C THR A 130 -4.58 38.76 -25.66
N PHE A 131 -5.07 39.99 -25.43
CA PHE A 131 -4.26 41.10 -24.95
C PHE A 131 -4.38 41.28 -23.42
N ALA A 132 -3.30 41.67 -22.76
CA ALA A 132 -3.32 42.06 -21.36
C ALA A 132 -4.22 43.31 -21.16
N VAL A 133 -4.94 43.36 -20.04
CA VAL A 133 -5.86 44.46 -19.70
C VAL A 133 -5.13 45.80 -19.77
N GLY A 134 -5.58 46.70 -20.65
CA GLY A 134 -5.00 48.04 -20.82
C GLY A 134 -3.92 48.19 -21.91
N ALA A 135 -3.67 47.18 -22.75
CA ALA A 135 -2.70 47.29 -23.84
C ALA A 135 -3.15 48.31 -24.91
N ALA A 136 -2.34 49.35 -25.13
CA ALA A 136 -2.64 50.47 -26.05
C ALA A 136 -2.86 50.05 -27.52
N ALA A 137 -2.37 48.87 -27.92
CA ALA A 137 -2.55 48.32 -29.27
C ALA A 137 -3.79 47.43 -29.43
N ALA A 138 -4.45 47.01 -28.33
CA ALA A 138 -5.53 46.02 -28.36
C ALA A 138 -6.77 46.52 -29.11
N GLY A 139 -7.18 47.77 -28.87
CA GLY A 139 -8.32 48.39 -29.56
C GLY A 139 -8.13 48.39 -31.08
N PRO A 140 -7.07 49.02 -31.62
CA PRO A 140 -6.86 49.09 -33.06
C PRO A 140 -6.67 47.73 -33.74
N VAL A 141 -5.95 46.80 -33.11
CA VAL A 141 -5.70 45.47 -33.70
C VAL A 141 -6.98 44.63 -33.70
N CYS A 142 -7.71 44.59 -32.59
CA CYS A 142 -8.89 43.74 -32.50
C CYS A 142 -10.13 44.35 -33.15
N GLY A 143 -10.17 45.68 -33.27
CA GLY A 143 -11.07 46.36 -34.16
C GLY A 143 -10.86 45.96 -35.62
N ALA A 144 -9.60 45.84 -36.08
CA ALA A 144 -9.31 45.38 -37.44
C ALA A 144 -9.73 43.93 -37.68
N VAL A 145 -9.52 43.04 -36.70
CA VAL A 145 -9.98 41.64 -36.75
C VAL A 145 -11.50 41.58 -36.82
N PHE A 146 -12.20 42.34 -35.99
CA PHE A 146 -13.66 42.47 -36.05
C PHE A 146 -14.14 42.88 -37.46
N GLY A 147 -13.57 43.96 -38.00
CA GLY A 147 -13.97 44.51 -39.28
C GLY A 147 -13.76 43.54 -40.44
N PHE A 148 -12.60 42.87 -40.45
CA PHE A 148 -12.27 41.86 -41.46
C PHE A 148 -13.26 40.70 -41.44
N THR A 149 -13.42 40.06 -40.28
CA THR A 149 -14.24 38.85 -40.15
C THR A 149 -15.71 39.14 -40.44
N ASN A 150 -16.21 40.29 -39.99
CA ASN A 150 -17.57 40.72 -40.28
C ASN A 150 -17.85 40.79 -41.79
N ALA A 151 -17.06 41.59 -42.51
CA ALA A 151 -17.28 41.83 -43.92
C ALA A 151 -16.99 40.61 -44.80
N PHE A 152 -16.02 39.79 -44.41
CA PHE A 152 -15.69 38.54 -45.10
C PHE A 152 -16.85 37.52 -45.00
N VAL A 153 -17.35 37.26 -43.79
CA VAL A 153 -18.43 36.30 -43.56
C VAL A 153 -19.73 36.79 -44.18
N TRP A 154 -20.03 38.09 -44.07
CA TRP A 154 -21.20 38.67 -44.71
C TRP A 154 -21.17 38.49 -46.24
N ASN A 155 -20.07 38.82 -46.91
CA ASN A 155 -19.98 38.70 -48.37
C ASN A 155 -19.98 37.26 -48.87
N LEU A 156 -19.28 36.38 -48.15
CA LEU A 156 -19.22 34.96 -48.50
C LEU A 156 -20.61 34.32 -48.35
N LEU A 157 -21.29 34.58 -47.22
CA LEU A 157 -22.58 33.99 -46.94
C LEU A 157 -23.69 34.55 -47.84
N SER A 158 -23.65 35.85 -48.15
CA SER A 158 -24.55 36.44 -49.15
C SER A 158 -24.37 35.77 -50.52
N SER A 159 -23.12 35.52 -50.92
CA SER A 159 -22.83 34.87 -52.22
C SER A 159 -23.31 33.41 -52.27
N VAL A 160 -23.14 32.65 -51.17
CA VAL A 160 -23.59 31.25 -51.07
C VAL A 160 -25.11 31.15 -51.02
N LEU A 161 -25.77 32.02 -50.27
CA LEU A 161 -27.23 32.06 -50.15
C LEU A 161 -27.90 32.53 -51.46
N SER A 162 -27.21 33.33 -52.27
CA SER A 162 -27.60 33.65 -53.65
C SER A 162 -27.21 32.57 -54.68
N GLY A 163 -26.83 31.36 -54.24
CA GLY A 163 -26.62 30.19 -55.10
C GLY A 163 -25.27 30.12 -55.82
N LYS A 164 -24.28 30.95 -55.44
CA LYS A 164 -22.92 30.90 -56.03
C LYS A 164 -22.06 29.85 -55.31
N ASP A 165 -21.18 29.19 -56.06
CA ASP A 165 -20.24 28.20 -55.50
C ASP A 165 -19.19 28.89 -54.61
N PRO A 166 -19.12 28.57 -53.30
CA PRO A 166 -18.10 29.13 -52.41
C PRO A 166 -16.66 28.73 -52.78
N GLY A 167 -16.49 27.67 -53.59
CA GLY A 167 -15.20 27.23 -54.10
C GLY A 167 -14.67 28.04 -55.30
N ASP A 168 -15.48 28.93 -55.88
CA ASP A 168 -15.04 29.80 -56.98
C ASP A 168 -14.03 30.83 -56.44
N GLY A 169 -12.81 30.80 -56.98
CA GLY A 169 -11.74 31.72 -56.62
C GLY A 169 -12.11 33.19 -56.78
N LYS A 170 -13.08 33.55 -57.64
CA LYS A 170 -13.58 34.93 -57.77
C LYS A 170 -14.49 35.35 -56.61
N VAL A 171 -15.32 34.45 -56.10
CA VAL A 171 -16.20 34.70 -54.94
C VAL A 171 -15.34 34.83 -53.68
N LEU A 172 -14.37 33.94 -53.51
CA LEU A 172 -13.43 33.99 -52.40
C LEU A 172 -12.57 35.26 -52.43
N LEU A 173 -12.07 35.66 -53.61
CA LEU A 173 -11.28 36.87 -53.79
C LEU A 173 -12.08 38.15 -53.50
N ALA A 174 -13.35 38.21 -53.91
CA ALA A 174 -14.23 39.34 -53.62
C ALA A 174 -14.49 39.48 -52.12
N ALA A 175 -14.85 38.38 -51.43
CA ALA A 175 -15.03 38.38 -49.97
C ALA A 175 -13.75 38.77 -49.22
N LEU A 176 -12.59 38.29 -49.69
CA LEU A 176 -11.28 38.62 -49.12
C LEU A 176 -10.96 40.12 -49.26
N CYS A 177 -11.17 40.69 -50.45
CA CYS A 177 -10.96 42.11 -50.70
C CYS A 177 -11.85 43.00 -49.81
N THR A 178 -13.13 42.66 -49.66
CA THR A 178 -14.06 43.41 -48.80
C THR A 178 -13.69 43.30 -47.32
N GLY A 179 -13.22 42.13 -46.88
CA GLY A 179 -12.65 41.93 -45.54
C GLY A 179 -11.43 42.84 -45.27
N VAL A 180 -10.48 42.90 -46.20
CA VAL A 180 -9.26 43.74 -46.03
C VAL A 180 -9.60 45.22 -45.91
N VAL A 181 -10.56 45.72 -46.68
CA VAL A 181 -11.00 47.13 -46.59
C VAL A 181 -11.69 47.40 -45.25
N ALA A 182 -12.56 46.49 -44.80
CA ALA A 182 -13.26 46.63 -43.52
C ALA A 182 -12.33 46.55 -42.29
N ALA A 183 -11.20 45.84 -42.41
CA ALA A 183 -10.17 45.77 -41.37
C ALA A 183 -9.58 47.16 -41.05
N ALA A 184 -9.39 48.01 -42.06
CA ALA A 184 -8.87 49.36 -41.87
C ALA A 184 -9.86 50.26 -41.11
N GLY A 185 -11.17 50.09 -41.33
CA GLY A 185 -12.22 50.83 -40.62
C GLY A 185 -12.46 50.34 -39.19
N GLY A 186 -12.36 49.03 -38.96
CA GLY A 186 -12.54 48.43 -37.65
C GLY A 186 -11.48 48.88 -36.62
N ALA A 187 -10.25 49.16 -37.05
CA ALA A 187 -9.17 49.65 -36.19
C ALA A 187 -9.48 51.00 -35.49
N VAL A 188 -10.42 51.78 -36.02
CA VAL A 188 -10.83 53.07 -35.46
C VAL A 188 -11.89 52.91 -34.35
N TRP A 189 -12.74 51.89 -34.44
CA TRP A 189 -13.83 51.62 -33.48
C TRP A 189 -13.39 50.88 -32.21
N GLY A 190 -12.27 50.15 -32.25
CA GLY A 190 -11.83 49.30 -31.15
C GLY A 190 -11.47 50.03 -29.85
N ASN A 191 -11.20 51.34 -29.90
CA ASN A 191 -10.98 52.16 -28.70
C ASN A 191 -12.26 52.42 -27.89
N ALA A 192 -13.45 52.34 -28.50
CA ALA A 192 -14.73 52.60 -27.82
C ALA A 192 -15.34 51.35 -27.15
N LEU A 193 -15.05 50.16 -27.69
CA LEU A 193 -15.60 48.88 -27.21
C LEU A 193 -14.70 48.18 -26.17
N ALA A 194 -13.42 48.55 -26.09
CA ALA A 194 -12.43 47.93 -25.21
C ALA A 194 -12.82 47.93 -23.71
N PRO A 195 -13.41 48.98 -23.11
CA PRO A 195 -13.79 48.96 -21.70
C PRO A 195 -14.97 48.02 -21.40
N TRP A 196 -15.88 47.85 -22.36
CA TRP A 196 -17.12 47.08 -22.18
C TRP A 196 -16.89 45.57 -22.34
N VAL A 197 -16.02 45.16 -23.27
CA VAL A 197 -15.67 43.74 -23.50
C VAL A 197 -14.80 43.18 -22.36
N ALA A 198 -13.95 44.02 -21.74
CA ALA A 198 -13.05 43.62 -20.66
C ALA A 198 -13.76 43.09 -19.40
N GLU A 199 -15.00 43.49 -19.14
CA GLU A 199 -15.72 43.12 -17.91
C GLU A 199 -16.77 42.00 -18.05
N ARG A 200 -17.26 41.68 -19.27
CA ARG A 200 -18.43 40.77 -19.44
C ARG A 200 -18.34 39.73 -20.57
N ALA A 201 -17.19 39.52 -21.21
CA ALA A 201 -17.09 38.68 -22.42
C ALA A 201 -17.34 37.16 -22.23
N GLN A 202 -16.99 36.57 -21.08
CA GLN A 202 -16.99 35.10 -20.94
C GLN A 202 -18.39 34.42 -20.97
N PRO A 203 -19.45 34.95 -20.31
CA PRO A 203 -20.78 34.34 -20.39
C PRO A 203 -21.47 34.49 -21.75
N MET A 204 -20.98 35.43 -22.58
CA MET A 204 -21.58 35.77 -23.88
C MET A 204 -21.16 34.79 -24.99
N LEU A 205 -19.90 34.31 -24.95
CA LEU A 205 -19.31 33.43 -25.98
C LEU A 205 -19.96 32.04 -26.05
N ILE A 206 -20.34 31.45 -24.91
CA ILE A 206 -21.05 30.15 -24.86
C ILE A 206 -22.53 30.29 -25.25
N ARG A 207 -23.12 31.47 -25.07
CA ARG A 207 -24.53 31.75 -25.39
C ARG A 207 -24.76 32.09 -26.87
N LEU A 208 -23.76 32.67 -27.56
CA LEU A 208 -23.83 33.06 -28.98
C LEU A 208 -24.03 31.87 -29.95
N GLY A 209 -23.37 30.73 -29.71
CA GLY A 209 -23.60 29.52 -30.51
C GLY A 209 -25.01 28.96 -30.38
N LYS A 210 -25.61 29.08 -29.18
CA LYS A 210 -27.00 28.71 -28.93
C LYS A 210 -27.98 29.67 -29.61
N ILE A 211 -27.68 30.98 -29.62
CA ILE A 211 -28.49 32.01 -30.29
C ILE A 211 -28.55 31.79 -31.80
N VAL A 212 -27.44 31.43 -32.46
CA VAL A 212 -27.42 31.14 -33.90
C VAL A 212 -28.26 29.89 -34.24
N VAL A 213 -28.16 28.85 -33.41
CA VAL A 213 -28.93 27.61 -33.58
C VAL A 213 -30.41 27.79 -33.23
N ASP A 214 -30.73 28.60 -32.22
CA ASP A 214 -32.10 28.87 -31.80
C ASP A 214 -32.80 29.83 -32.78
N ALA A 215 -32.09 30.83 -33.33
CA ALA A 215 -32.58 31.68 -34.42
C ALA A 215 -32.84 30.88 -35.71
N ALA A 216 -31.94 29.96 -36.06
CA ALA A 216 -32.13 29.02 -37.16
C ALA A 216 -33.33 28.08 -36.92
N ARG A 217 -33.56 27.65 -35.66
CA ARG A 217 -34.73 26.84 -35.27
C ARG A 217 -36.06 27.61 -35.39
N SER A 218 -36.09 28.89 -35.05
CA SER A 218 -37.28 29.75 -35.22
C SER A 218 -37.61 30.06 -36.69
N LEU A 219 -36.63 30.00 -37.59
CA LEU A 219 -36.80 30.20 -39.04
C LEU A 219 -37.04 28.89 -39.83
N ALA A 220 -36.80 27.72 -39.21
CA ALA A 220 -36.88 26.41 -39.84
C ALA A 220 -38.27 26.05 -40.41
N TRP A 221 -39.34 26.69 -39.92
CA TRP A 221 -40.70 26.49 -40.45
C TRP A 221 -40.96 27.19 -41.80
N TRP A 222 -40.11 28.13 -42.22
CA TRP A 222 -40.35 28.96 -43.43
C TRP A 222 -39.42 28.63 -44.60
N LEU A 223 -38.18 28.14 -44.36
CA LEU A 223 -37.12 28.09 -45.39
C LEU A 223 -36.54 26.68 -45.69
N GLY A 224 -37.02 25.63 -45.02
CA GLY A 224 -36.62 24.23 -45.29
C GLY A 224 -35.20 23.84 -44.85
N ASP A 225 -34.87 22.54 -45.02
CA ASP A 225 -33.66 21.86 -44.52
C ASP A 225 -32.31 22.50 -44.94
N ALA A 226 -32.30 23.34 -45.98
CA ALA A 226 -31.13 24.05 -46.45
C ALA A 226 -30.57 25.05 -45.41
N VAL A 227 -31.45 25.71 -44.64
CA VAL A 227 -31.05 26.69 -43.62
C VAL A 227 -30.48 26.02 -42.37
N MET A 228 -31.01 24.86 -41.99
CA MET A 228 -30.44 24.04 -40.90
C MET A 228 -29.04 23.54 -41.26
N SER A 229 -28.83 23.14 -42.51
CA SER A 229 -27.53 22.71 -43.03
C SER A 229 -26.54 23.88 -43.07
N ALA A 230 -26.97 25.07 -43.51
CA ALA A 230 -26.14 26.27 -43.53
C ALA A 230 -25.79 26.79 -42.13
N GLY A 231 -26.74 26.80 -41.18
CA GLY A 231 -26.48 27.24 -39.79
C GLY A 231 -25.53 26.31 -39.03
N VAL A 232 -25.68 25.00 -39.19
CA VAL A 232 -24.76 24.00 -38.63
C VAL A 232 -23.40 24.05 -39.33
N TRP A 233 -23.38 24.27 -40.65
CA TRP A 233 -22.14 24.47 -41.41
C TRP A 233 -21.40 25.73 -40.97
N VAL A 234 -22.09 26.87 -40.82
CA VAL A 234 -21.49 28.13 -40.33
C VAL A 234 -20.97 27.99 -38.90
N ALA A 235 -21.71 27.33 -38.00
CA ALA A 235 -21.23 27.06 -36.65
C ALA A 235 -19.95 26.19 -36.66
N ALA A 236 -19.90 25.18 -37.52
CA ALA A 236 -18.71 24.36 -37.73
C ALA A 236 -17.55 25.17 -38.35
N GLN A 237 -17.83 26.05 -39.32
CA GLN A 237 -16.82 26.90 -39.96
C GLN A 237 -16.31 28.01 -39.04
N LEU A 238 -17.10 28.52 -38.08
CA LEU A 238 -16.64 29.50 -37.08
C LEU A 238 -15.69 28.86 -36.05
N VAL A 239 -15.93 27.59 -35.70
CA VAL A 239 -14.98 26.79 -34.90
C VAL A 239 -13.68 26.56 -35.69
N ILE A 240 -13.78 26.22 -36.98
CA ILE A 240 -12.62 26.05 -37.87
C ILE A 240 -11.87 27.39 -38.08
N LEU A 241 -12.57 28.51 -38.28
CA LEU A 241 -11.97 29.85 -38.38
C LEU A 241 -11.25 30.21 -37.08
N GLY A 242 -11.83 29.88 -35.92
CA GLY A 242 -11.18 30.01 -34.62
C GLY A 242 -9.87 29.23 -34.55
N ARG A 243 -9.86 27.97 -35.03
CA ARG A 243 -8.65 27.13 -35.12
C ARG A 243 -7.57 27.67 -36.06
N VAL A 244 -7.93 28.46 -37.09
CA VAL A 244 -6.98 29.06 -38.04
C VAL A 244 -6.50 30.46 -37.61
N ILE A 245 -7.41 31.30 -37.11
CA ILE A 245 -7.11 32.69 -36.75
C ILE A 245 -6.40 32.76 -35.39
N TYR A 246 -6.76 31.91 -34.42
CA TYR A 246 -6.16 31.93 -33.08
C TYR A 246 -4.63 31.70 -33.12
N PRO A 247 -4.09 30.69 -33.82
CA PRO A 247 -2.63 30.53 -33.94
C PRO A 247 -1.95 31.69 -34.66
N MET A 248 -2.57 32.25 -35.69
CA MET A 248 -2.03 33.42 -36.39
C MET A 248 -1.97 34.65 -35.48
N MET A 249 -2.96 34.85 -34.60
CA MET A 249 -2.98 35.95 -33.63
C MET A 249 -1.97 35.75 -32.50
N VAL A 250 -1.79 34.52 -32.00
CA VAL A 250 -0.76 34.18 -31.01
C VAL A 250 0.64 34.41 -31.59
N GLU A 251 0.89 33.97 -32.82
CA GLU A 251 2.16 34.19 -33.52
C GLU A 251 2.42 35.68 -33.81
N ALA A 252 1.39 36.44 -34.17
CA ALA A 252 1.49 37.90 -34.33
C ALA A 252 1.82 38.60 -33.00
N ALA A 253 1.20 38.20 -31.89
CA ALA A 253 1.51 38.71 -30.56
C ALA A 253 2.95 38.37 -30.11
N ARG A 254 3.41 37.14 -30.40
CA ARG A 254 4.79 36.67 -30.14
C ARG A 254 5.82 37.49 -30.91
N ARG A 255 5.59 37.76 -32.21
CA ARG A 255 6.47 38.61 -33.06
C ARG A 255 6.56 40.06 -32.61
N LEU A 256 5.52 40.55 -31.92
CA LEU A 256 5.45 41.89 -31.36
C LEU A 256 5.99 41.98 -29.92
N GLY A 257 6.51 40.88 -29.37
CA GLY A 257 7.12 40.84 -28.03
C GLY A 257 6.14 40.81 -26.86
N TYR A 258 4.86 40.50 -27.12
CA TYR A 258 3.87 40.33 -26.06
C TYR A 258 3.96 38.92 -25.44
N PRO A 259 3.80 38.78 -24.11
CA PRO A 259 3.80 37.48 -23.45
C PRO A 259 2.57 36.66 -23.90
N THR A 260 2.81 35.56 -24.60
CA THR A 260 1.77 34.63 -25.06
C THR A 260 1.54 33.49 -24.06
N PRO A 261 0.36 32.84 -24.07
CA PRO A 261 -0.17 32.19 -22.87
C PRO A 261 0.55 30.94 -22.34
N ALA A 262 1.47 30.30 -23.07
CA ALA A 262 2.45 29.41 -22.44
C ALA A 262 3.57 29.04 -23.41
N SER A 263 4.78 29.52 -23.15
CA SER A 263 5.97 28.80 -23.56
C SER A 263 6.08 27.54 -22.67
N ASN A 264 6.21 26.36 -23.28
CA ASN A 264 6.39 25.04 -22.64
C ASN A 264 5.17 24.52 -21.85
N MET A 265 4.22 23.89 -22.56
CA MET A 265 3.13 23.11 -21.97
C MET A 265 3.59 21.69 -21.65
N ARG A 266 3.56 21.31 -20.37
CA ARG A 266 3.67 19.92 -19.92
C ARG A 266 2.38 19.50 -19.25
N ILE A 267 1.55 18.78 -19.98
CA ILE A 267 0.20 18.43 -19.57
C ILE A 267 0.16 16.96 -19.13
N MET A 268 -0.42 16.68 -17.97
CA MET A 268 -0.74 15.31 -17.54
C MET A 268 -2.22 15.04 -17.71
N PRO A 269 -2.64 14.23 -18.70
CA PRO A 269 -3.99 13.71 -18.77
C PRO A 269 -4.23 12.66 -17.69
N LEU A 270 -4.92 13.02 -16.60
CA LEU A 270 -5.12 12.19 -15.41
C LEU A 270 -6.59 11.74 -15.31
N GLY A 271 -6.83 10.43 -15.19
CA GLY A 271 -8.19 9.94 -14.99
C GLY A 271 -8.37 8.45 -15.19
N ASP A 272 -9.59 8.07 -15.54
CA ASP A 272 -10.01 6.68 -15.70
C ASP A 272 -9.92 6.16 -17.16
N SER A 273 -10.70 5.12 -17.50
CA SER A 273 -10.81 4.53 -18.84
C SER A 273 -11.15 5.54 -19.93
N ILE A 274 -11.85 6.63 -19.60
CA ILE A 274 -12.20 7.69 -20.55
C ILE A 274 -10.95 8.49 -20.91
N THR A 275 -10.09 8.80 -19.94
CA THR A 275 -8.79 9.45 -20.21
C THR A 275 -7.85 8.55 -21.00
N GLN A 276 -7.89 7.23 -20.78
CA GLN A 276 -7.17 6.28 -21.61
C GLN A 276 -7.71 6.23 -23.06
N GLY A 277 -9.01 6.48 -23.27
CA GLY A 277 -9.63 6.51 -24.59
C GLY A 277 -10.47 5.28 -24.95
N MET A 278 -10.96 4.55 -23.94
CA MET A 278 -11.90 3.43 -24.17
C MET A 278 -13.15 3.89 -24.93
N GLY A 279 -13.62 3.10 -25.89
CA GLY A 279 -14.74 3.47 -26.77
C GLY A 279 -14.33 4.17 -28.07
N SER A 280 -13.08 4.65 -28.18
CA SER A 280 -12.49 5.07 -29.46
C SER A 280 -11.67 3.92 -30.07
N PRO A 281 -11.80 3.63 -31.39
CA PRO A 281 -10.94 2.66 -32.07
C PRO A 281 -9.45 3.01 -31.99
N THR A 282 -9.13 4.31 -31.93
CA THR A 282 -7.75 4.79 -31.91
C THR A 282 -7.15 4.84 -30.51
N ARG A 283 -7.99 4.78 -29.45
CA ARG A 283 -7.61 5.08 -28.06
C ARG A 283 -6.96 6.45 -27.84
N SER A 284 -7.14 7.39 -28.77
CA SER A 284 -6.54 8.73 -28.64
C SER A 284 -7.23 9.60 -27.60
N SER A 285 -8.44 9.21 -27.14
CA SER A 285 -9.24 9.95 -26.16
C SER A 285 -9.48 11.41 -26.61
N TYR A 286 -9.85 12.28 -25.67
CA TYR A 286 -9.90 13.74 -25.85
C TYR A 286 -8.53 14.36 -26.11
N ARG A 287 -7.44 13.59 -25.92
CA ARG A 287 -6.05 14.06 -26.08
C ARG A 287 -5.73 14.42 -27.52
N ALA A 288 -6.36 13.79 -28.52
CA ALA A 288 -6.20 14.17 -29.93
C ALA A 288 -6.63 15.61 -30.20
N GLU A 289 -7.85 15.95 -29.83
CA GLU A 289 -8.38 17.30 -30.03
C GLU A 289 -7.68 18.32 -29.12
N LEU A 290 -7.27 17.92 -27.90
CA LEU A 290 -6.46 18.76 -27.03
C LEU A 290 -5.09 19.10 -27.64
N TRP A 291 -4.44 18.10 -28.27
CA TRP A 291 -3.17 18.30 -28.97
C TRP A 291 -3.35 19.24 -30.18
N GLU A 292 -4.31 18.94 -31.06
CA GLU A 292 -4.60 19.75 -32.25
C GLU A 292 -4.94 21.21 -31.91
N GLY A 293 -5.63 21.44 -30.78
CA GLY A 293 -6.01 22.78 -30.33
C GLY A 293 -4.87 23.61 -29.70
N LEU A 294 -3.79 22.99 -29.23
CA LEU A 294 -2.76 23.64 -28.42
C LEU A 294 -1.36 23.62 -29.06
N ASP A 295 -1.00 22.56 -29.78
CA ASP A 295 0.32 22.42 -30.41
C ASP A 295 0.66 23.60 -31.34
N PRO A 296 -0.26 24.12 -32.20
CA PRO A 296 0.05 25.25 -33.08
C PRO A 296 0.36 26.57 -32.36
N VAL A 297 0.01 26.68 -31.08
CA VAL A 297 0.09 27.93 -30.30
C VAL A 297 1.06 27.85 -29.12
N THR A 298 1.76 26.73 -28.96
CA THR A 298 2.72 26.49 -27.87
C THR A 298 4.11 26.22 -28.44
N ASP A 299 5.16 26.66 -27.74
CA ASP A 299 6.54 26.46 -28.22
C ASP A 299 7.00 25.00 -28.08
N VAL A 300 6.54 24.34 -27.00
CA VAL A 300 6.77 22.93 -26.69
C VAL A 300 5.48 22.39 -26.11
N MET A 301 4.95 21.33 -26.72
CA MET A 301 3.82 20.56 -26.25
C MET A 301 4.30 19.17 -25.84
N ASN A 302 3.94 18.73 -24.64
CA ASN A 302 4.44 17.49 -24.05
C ASN A 302 3.36 16.90 -23.13
N PHE A 303 2.90 15.69 -23.45
CA PHE A 303 2.07 14.91 -22.54
C PHE A 303 2.95 14.05 -21.64
N VAL A 304 2.56 13.92 -20.38
CA VAL A 304 3.30 13.11 -19.41
C VAL A 304 2.37 12.19 -18.64
N GLY A 305 2.90 11.03 -18.27
CA GLY A 305 2.23 10.04 -17.46
C GLY A 305 2.82 8.64 -17.67
N THR A 306 2.44 7.70 -16.82
CA THR A 306 2.99 6.33 -16.82
C THR A 306 2.46 5.45 -17.95
N GLN A 307 1.32 5.80 -18.52
CA GLN A 307 0.62 5.02 -19.54
C GLN A 307 0.88 5.59 -20.93
N LYS A 308 0.89 4.71 -21.94
CA LYS A 308 1.02 5.09 -23.34
C LYS A 308 -0.07 4.42 -24.16
N SER A 309 -0.91 5.22 -24.81
CA SER A 309 -1.96 4.71 -25.70
C SER A 309 -2.47 5.81 -26.62
N GLY A 310 -3.07 5.46 -27.75
CA GLY A 310 -3.60 6.45 -28.70
C GLY A 310 -2.74 6.69 -29.94
N ASN A 311 -3.37 7.22 -30.98
CA ASN A 311 -2.72 7.74 -32.18
C ASN A 311 -2.65 9.27 -32.11
N VAL A 312 -1.85 9.77 -31.18
CA VAL A 312 -1.54 11.19 -30.95
C VAL A 312 -0.02 11.37 -31.02
N PRO A 313 0.51 12.52 -31.46
CA PRO A 313 1.95 12.71 -31.64
C PRO A 313 2.77 12.42 -30.38
N ASP A 314 2.25 12.84 -29.23
CA ASP A 314 2.66 12.37 -27.91
C ASP A 314 1.52 11.56 -27.31
N ASN A 315 1.78 10.30 -26.96
CA ASN A 315 0.74 9.37 -26.53
C ASN A 315 0.80 9.04 -25.03
N ASP A 316 1.59 9.79 -24.27
CA ASP A 316 1.71 9.64 -22.81
C ASP A 316 0.45 10.15 -22.09
N HIS A 317 0.07 9.47 -21.02
CA HIS A 317 -1.06 9.85 -20.15
C HIS A 317 -1.03 9.11 -18.81
N GLU A 318 -1.89 9.51 -17.88
CA GLU A 318 -2.11 8.88 -16.57
C GLU A 318 -3.58 8.42 -16.47
N GLY A 319 -4.00 7.62 -17.46
CA GLY A 319 -5.38 7.17 -17.63
C GLY A 319 -5.52 5.67 -17.38
N HIS A 320 -6.32 5.29 -16.37
CA HIS A 320 -6.36 3.92 -15.84
C HIS A 320 -7.76 3.31 -15.90
N ILE A 321 -7.90 2.18 -16.62
CA ILE A 321 -9.21 1.54 -16.78
C ILE A 321 -9.75 1.06 -15.44
N GLY A 322 -11.02 1.36 -15.16
CA GLY A 322 -11.74 0.85 -13.99
C GLY A 322 -11.40 1.55 -12.67
N TRP A 323 -10.48 2.51 -12.68
CA TRP A 323 -10.01 3.16 -11.46
C TRP A 323 -10.97 4.23 -10.95
N ARG A 324 -11.15 4.24 -9.63
CA ARG A 324 -11.92 5.22 -8.87
C ARG A 324 -11.06 6.41 -8.43
N ILE A 325 -11.69 7.43 -7.86
CA ILE A 325 -11.01 8.64 -7.36
C ILE A 325 -9.88 8.31 -6.37
N ASP A 326 -10.07 7.35 -5.46
CA ASP A 326 -9.06 6.91 -4.47
C ASP A 326 -7.82 6.30 -5.14
N GLN A 327 -8.00 5.48 -6.17
CA GLN A 327 -6.91 4.84 -6.89
C GLN A 327 -6.18 5.83 -7.81
N ILE A 328 -6.91 6.77 -8.43
CA ILE A 328 -6.33 7.88 -9.20
C ILE A 328 -5.52 8.79 -8.26
N ALA A 329 -5.98 9.01 -7.03
CA ALA A 329 -5.21 9.74 -6.02
C ALA A 329 -3.90 9.03 -5.66
N ALA A 330 -3.93 7.71 -5.51
CA ALA A 330 -2.73 6.93 -5.20
C ALA A 330 -1.64 7.05 -6.27
N VAL A 331 -1.97 6.94 -7.56
CA VAL A 331 -0.94 7.09 -8.63
C VAL A 331 -0.46 8.53 -8.79
N ALA A 332 -1.29 9.52 -8.42
CA ALA A 332 -0.88 10.92 -8.44
C ALA A 332 0.32 11.18 -7.50
N GLU A 333 0.42 10.43 -6.39
CA GLU A 333 1.52 10.52 -5.41
C GLU A 333 2.91 10.29 -6.01
N CYS A 334 3.04 9.28 -6.88
CA CYS A 334 4.32 8.96 -7.54
C CYS A 334 4.49 9.73 -8.86
N ALA A 335 3.41 9.91 -9.63
CA ALA A 335 3.50 10.51 -10.96
C ALA A 335 3.77 12.02 -10.92
N LEU A 336 3.09 12.78 -10.06
CA LEU A 336 3.14 14.25 -10.09
C LEU A 336 4.49 14.83 -9.66
N PRO A 337 5.15 14.36 -8.57
CA PRO A 337 6.45 14.89 -8.18
C PRO A 337 7.56 14.58 -9.21
N TYR A 338 7.41 13.47 -9.95
CA TYR A 338 8.37 13.00 -10.96
C TYR A 338 8.21 13.73 -12.30
N TYR A 339 7.01 13.70 -12.88
CA TYR A 339 6.76 14.31 -14.19
C TYR A 339 6.64 15.85 -14.11
N ARG A 340 6.20 16.38 -12.96
CA ARG A 340 6.00 17.82 -12.69
C ARG A 340 5.26 18.55 -13.82
N PRO A 341 4.01 18.17 -14.13
CA PRO A 341 3.22 18.90 -15.11
C PRO A 341 2.90 20.31 -14.61
N ASN A 342 2.80 21.27 -15.52
CA ASN A 342 2.25 22.61 -15.22
C ASN A 342 0.74 22.69 -15.49
N VAL A 343 0.17 21.68 -16.17
CA VAL A 343 -1.28 21.53 -16.37
C VAL A 343 -1.70 20.07 -16.13
N VAL A 344 -2.78 19.84 -15.39
CA VAL A 344 -3.41 18.51 -15.25
C VAL A 344 -4.84 18.61 -15.78
N THR A 345 -5.21 17.76 -16.75
CA THR A 345 -6.62 17.56 -17.12
C THR A 345 -7.15 16.39 -16.32
N LEU A 346 -8.12 16.62 -15.44
CA LEU A 346 -8.63 15.64 -14.49
C LEU A 346 -10.06 15.22 -14.83
N HIS A 347 -10.25 13.96 -15.21
CA HIS A 347 -11.58 13.34 -15.36
C HIS A 347 -11.67 12.08 -14.49
N ALA A 348 -12.26 12.21 -13.30
CA ALA A 348 -12.31 11.17 -12.28
C ALA A 348 -13.69 11.12 -11.58
N GLY A 349 -14.19 9.90 -11.34
CA GLY A 349 -15.45 9.65 -10.64
C GLY A 349 -16.43 8.73 -11.38
N THR A 350 -16.22 8.44 -12.67
CA THR A 350 -17.12 7.57 -13.45
C THR A 350 -17.25 6.17 -12.82
N ASN A 351 -16.12 5.61 -12.37
CA ASN A 351 -16.08 4.30 -11.73
C ASN A 351 -16.68 4.29 -10.34
N ASP A 352 -16.54 5.35 -9.56
CA ASP A 352 -17.24 5.49 -8.26
C ASP A 352 -18.77 5.40 -8.44
N MET A 353 -19.30 6.07 -9.47
CA MET A 353 -20.72 6.02 -9.80
C MET A 353 -21.15 4.64 -10.34
N ASN A 354 -20.32 4.03 -11.18
CA ASN A 354 -20.62 2.75 -11.82
C ASN A 354 -20.49 1.54 -10.88
N GLN A 355 -19.53 1.58 -9.95
CA GLN A 355 -19.27 0.54 -8.95
C GLN A 355 -20.09 0.75 -7.67
N ASN A 356 -20.87 1.84 -7.59
CA ASN A 356 -21.62 2.24 -6.39
C ASN A 356 -20.72 2.37 -5.15
N TYR A 357 -19.50 2.88 -5.33
CA TYR A 357 -18.52 3.00 -4.27
C TYR A 357 -18.52 4.41 -3.69
N ALA A 358 -18.91 4.52 -2.42
CA ALA A 358 -18.87 5.77 -1.64
C ALA A 358 -19.37 7.00 -2.44
N VAL A 359 -20.47 6.84 -3.18
CA VAL A 359 -21.02 7.84 -4.11
C VAL A 359 -21.29 9.17 -3.41
N GLU A 360 -21.76 9.12 -2.17
CA GLU A 360 -22.07 10.31 -1.37
C GLU A 360 -20.87 11.18 -1.03
N THR A 361 -19.67 10.60 -0.89
CA THR A 361 -18.44 11.32 -0.53
C THR A 361 -17.52 11.54 -1.72
N ALA A 362 -17.87 11.03 -2.90
CA ALA A 362 -17.06 11.15 -4.11
C ALA A 362 -16.73 12.62 -4.47
N PRO A 363 -17.66 13.61 -4.39
CA PRO A 363 -17.32 15.01 -4.64
C PRO A 363 -16.23 15.56 -3.70
N GLN A 364 -16.25 15.17 -2.43
CA GLN A 364 -15.24 15.55 -1.44
C GLN A 364 -13.89 14.86 -1.73
N ARG A 365 -13.90 13.58 -2.10
CA ARG A 365 -12.69 12.86 -2.51
C ARG A 365 -12.07 13.49 -3.77
N LEU A 366 -12.87 13.97 -4.72
CA LEU A 366 -12.36 14.72 -5.88
C LEU A 366 -11.68 16.02 -5.44
N VAL A 367 -12.28 16.78 -4.52
CA VAL A 367 -11.66 18.00 -3.97
C VAL A 367 -10.33 17.70 -3.28
N GLN A 368 -10.28 16.65 -2.46
CA GLN A 368 -9.05 16.20 -1.80
C GLN A 368 -7.97 15.82 -2.82
N LEU A 369 -8.35 15.12 -3.89
CA LEU A 369 -7.44 14.83 -5.00
C LEU A 369 -6.92 16.11 -5.67
N VAL A 370 -7.78 17.09 -5.96
CA VAL A 370 -7.36 18.38 -6.53
C VAL A 370 -6.37 19.11 -5.61
N GLU A 371 -6.65 19.18 -4.32
CA GLU A 371 -5.75 19.79 -3.34
C GLU A 371 -4.42 19.03 -3.25
N ARG A 372 -4.47 17.69 -3.32
CA ARG A 372 -3.28 16.85 -3.32
C ARG A 372 -2.43 17.07 -4.57
N ILE A 373 -3.05 17.18 -5.76
CA ILE A 373 -2.35 17.50 -7.01
C ILE A 373 -1.61 18.83 -6.89
N LEU A 374 -2.28 19.87 -6.36
CA LEU A 374 -1.69 21.19 -6.16
C LEU A 374 -0.52 21.18 -5.17
N ALA A 375 -0.53 20.27 -4.18
CA ALA A 375 0.55 20.10 -3.23
C ALA A 375 1.74 19.34 -3.83
N LEU A 376 1.49 18.29 -4.61
CA LEU A 376 2.52 17.41 -5.18
C LEU A 376 3.28 18.03 -6.35
N SER A 377 2.63 18.89 -7.14
CA SER A 377 3.28 19.65 -8.22
C SER A 377 3.10 21.16 -8.01
N PRO A 378 3.97 21.81 -7.20
CA PRO A 378 3.86 23.23 -6.92
C PRO A 378 3.85 24.06 -8.22
N GLY A 379 2.79 24.84 -8.39
CA GLY A 379 2.60 25.70 -9.55
C GLY A 379 1.76 25.11 -10.70
N VAL A 380 1.35 23.84 -10.58
CA VAL A 380 0.40 23.21 -11.51
C VAL A 380 -0.94 23.94 -11.55
N THR A 381 -1.58 23.95 -12.72
CA THR A 381 -3.00 24.30 -12.89
C THR A 381 -3.82 23.04 -13.11
N VAL A 382 -4.89 22.84 -12.33
CA VAL A 382 -5.77 21.66 -12.45
C VAL A 382 -7.08 22.04 -13.15
N LEU A 383 -7.35 21.38 -14.27
CA LEU A 383 -8.56 21.53 -15.08
C LEU A 383 -9.49 20.35 -14.78
N VAL A 384 -10.50 20.59 -13.96
CA VAL A 384 -11.37 19.54 -13.41
C VAL A 384 -12.60 19.39 -14.29
N ALA A 385 -12.79 18.21 -14.88
CA ALA A 385 -13.94 17.92 -15.73
C ALA A 385 -15.17 17.51 -14.93
N THR A 386 -16.36 17.92 -15.38
CA THR A 386 -17.59 17.20 -15.05
C THR A 386 -17.61 15.86 -15.76
N LEU A 387 -18.25 14.84 -15.17
CA LEU A 387 -18.38 13.53 -15.80
C LEU A 387 -19.29 13.59 -17.03
N VAL A 388 -18.95 12.83 -18.06
CA VAL A 388 -19.82 12.60 -19.24
C VAL A 388 -21.08 11.79 -18.86
N PRO A 389 -22.20 11.91 -19.60
CA PRO A 389 -23.43 11.18 -19.28
C PRO A 389 -23.28 9.67 -19.48
N SER A 390 -24.13 8.90 -18.79
CA SER A 390 -24.25 7.43 -18.93
C SER A 390 -25.68 7.06 -19.32
N THR A 391 -25.85 6.04 -20.16
CA THR A 391 -27.18 5.46 -20.47
C THR A 391 -27.58 4.33 -19.53
N LYS A 392 -26.67 3.89 -18.64
CA LYS A 392 -26.97 2.90 -17.59
C LYS A 392 -27.88 3.51 -16.52
N SER A 393 -28.97 2.81 -16.18
CA SER A 393 -30.12 3.36 -15.45
C SER A 393 -29.83 3.77 -14.00
N ASP A 394 -28.91 3.10 -13.32
CA ASP A 394 -28.50 3.43 -11.95
C ASP A 394 -27.32 4.42 -11.91
N VAL A 395 -26.51 4.48 -12.97
CA VAL A 395 -25.30 5.34 -13.03
C VAL A 395 -25.62 6.75 -13.52
N GLY A 396 -26.50 6.90 -14.52
CA GLY A 396 -26.87 8.20 -15.09
C GLY A 396 -27.33 9.22 -14.03
N PRO A 397 -28.29 8.88 -13.15
CA PRO A 397 -28.72 9.77 -12.07
C PRO A 397 -27.61 10.11 -11.06
N ARG A 398 -26.74 9.15 -10.72
CA ARG A 398 -25.60 9.38 -9.82
C ARG A 398 -24.61 10.37 -10.42
N ILE A 399 -24.31 10.25 -11.71
CA ILE A 399 -23.45 11.20 -12.45
C ILE A 399 -24.04 12.62 -12.45
N GLN A 400 -25.36 12.76 -12.66
CA GLN A 400 -26.01 14.07 -12.63
C GLN A 400 -25.89 14.74 -11.25
N GLU A 401 -26.11 13.98 -10.18
CA GLU A 401 -25.98 14.49 -8.81
C GLU A 401 -24.51 14.81 -8.46
N TYR A 402 -23.57 13.96 -8.86
CA TYR A 402 -22.14 14.21 -8.71
C TYR A 402 -21.72 15.52 -9.40
N ASN A 403 -22.09 15.70 -10.67
CA ASN A 403 -21.79 16.90 -11.46
C ASN A 403 -22.38 18.16 -10.81
N ARG A 404 -23.62 18.09 -10.33
CA ARG A 404 -24.28 19.19 -9.62
C ARG A 404 -23.51 19.62 -8.37
N ARG A 405 -22.89 18.68 -7.65
CA ARG A 405 -22.16 18.93 -6.40
C ARG A 405 -20.74 19.44 -6.62
N ILE A 406 -20.02 18.99 -7.66
CA ILE A 406 -18.62 19.39 -7.87
C ILE A 406 -18.47 20.82 -8.40
N ILE A 407 -19.43 21.32 -9.21
CA ILE A 407 -19.36 22.67 -9.79
C ILE A 407 -19.15 23.77 -8.73
N PRO A 408 -19.98 23.88 -7.66
CA PRO A 408 -19.76 24.89 -6.63
C PRO A 408 -18.49 24.64 -5.79
N LEU A 409 -18.03 23.40 -5.65
CA LEU A 409 -16.80 23.06 -4.92
C LEU A 409 -15.54 23.54 -5.66
N ILE A 410 -15.48 23.31 -6.97
CA ILE A 410 -14.36 23.81 -7.79
C ILE A 410 -14.37 25.34 -7.87
N GLN A 411 -15.56 25.94 -7.91
CA GLN A 411 -15.71 27.39 -7.79
C GLN A 411 -15.15 27.93 -6.48
N GLN A 412 -15.44 27.26 -5.35
CA GLN A 412 -14.92 27.64 -4.04
C GLN A 412 -13.40 27.56 -3.97
N LEU A 413 -12.78 26.50 -4.51
CA LEU A 413 -11.31 26.38 -4.59
C LEU A 413 -10.70 27.52 -5.41
N ARG A 414 -11.32 27.88 -6.53
CA ARG A 414 -10.91 29.02 -7.35
C ARG A 414 -10.99 30.34 -6.58
N ASP A 415 -12.07 30.55 -5.83
CA ASP A 415 -12.30 31.78 -5.06
C ASP A 415 -11.33 31.89 -3.87
N GLN A 416 -10.77 30.77 -3.41
CA GLN A 416 -9.64 30.70 -2.47
C GLN A 416 -8.28 30.98 -3.12
N GLY A 417 -8.24 31.33 -4.41
CA GLY A 417 -7.00 31.62 -5.15
C GLY A 417 -6.22 30.38 -5.57
N LYS A 418 -6.79 29.17 -5.48
CA LYS A 418 -6.14 27.96 -6.00
C LYS A 418 -6.12 28.01 -7.53
N ARG A 419 -5.08 27.43 -8.15
CA ARG A 419 -4.90 27.35 -9.61
C ARG A 419 -5.79 26.26 -10.22
N VAL A 420 -7.10 26.46 -10.15
CA VAL A 420 -8.09 25.49 -10.62
C VAL A 420 -9.11 26.14 -11.57
N ARG A 421 -9.58 25.36 -12.54
CA ARG A 421 -10.67 25.72 -13.45
C ARG A 421 -11.55 24.51 -13.71
N LEU A 422 -12.84 24.75 -13.93
CA LEU A 422 -13.79 23.74 -14.36
C LEU A 422 -13.71 23.57 -15.88
N ALA A 423 -13.69 22.33 -16.36
CA ALA A 423 -13.92 21.95 -17.75
C ALA A 423 -15.32 21.34 -17.86
N ASP A 424 -16.27 22.09 -18.44
CA ASP A 424 -17.66 21.66 -18.55
C ASP A 424 -17.84 20.67 -19.71
N MET A 425 -18.26 19.44 -19.40
CA MET A 425 -18.50 18.38 -20.38
C MET A 425 -19.96 18.30 -20.86
N SER A 426 -20.80 19.30 -20.55
CA SER A 426 -22.22 19.32 -20.90
C SER A 426 -22.52 19.26 -22.41
N ALA A 427 -21.53 19.52 -23.27
CA ALA A 427 -21.65 19.35 -24.72
C ALA A 427 -21.73 17.86 -25.15
N VAL A 428 -21.22 16.94 -24.31
CA VAL A 428 -21.29 15.50 -24.53
C VAL A 428 -22.68 15.01 -24.13
N THR A 429 -23.38 14.37 -25.06
CA THR A 429 -24.73 13.83 -24.88
C THR A 429 -24.70 12.30 -24.94
N THR A 430 -25.82 11.65 -24.60
CA THR A 430 -25.92 10.19 -24.70
C THR A 430 -25.79 9.65 -26.13
N ALA A 431 -25.99 10.50 -27.16
CA ALA A 431 -25.74 10.14 -28.56
C ALA A 431 -24.24 10.06 -28.90
N ASP A 432 -23.38 10.61 -28.04
CA ASP A 432 -21.94 10.66 -28.21
C ASP A 432 -21.22 9.50 -27.49
N LEU A 433 -21.96 8.48 -27.06
CA LEU A 433 -21.41 7.31 -26.39
C LEU A 433 -21.20 6.15 -27.37
N TYR A 434 -20.13 5.38 -27.13
CA TYR A 434 -19.86 4.11 -27.80
C TYR A 434 -20.61 2.95 -27.11
N ASP A 435 -20.60 2.94 -25.78
CA ASP A 435 -21.34 1.99 -24.95
C ASP A 435 -22.17 2.73 -23.88
N GLN A 436 -22.50 2.08 -22.76
CA GLN A 436 -23.32 2.71 -21.73
C GLN A 436 -22.57 3.76 -20.89
N LEU A 437 -21.25 3.86 -20.98
CA LEU A 437 -20.38 4.68 -20.13
C LEU A 437 -19.33 5.49 -20.91
N HIS A 438 -18.80 4.94 -22.00
CA HIS A 438 -17.63 5.47 -22.70
C HIS A 438 -18.02 6.31 -23.92
N PRO A 439 -17.39 7.49 -24.12
CA PRO A 439 -17.56 8.29 -25.33
C PRO A 439 -17.10 7.58 -26.61
N ASN A 440 -17.74 7.90 -27.74
CA ASN A 440 -17.22 7.64 -29.08
C ASN A 440 -16.33 8.81 -29.55
N ASP A 441 -15.78 8.74 -30.76
CA ASP A 441 -14.86 9.76 -31.29
C ASP A 441 -15.47 11.18 -31.34
N THR A 442 -16.80 11.30 -31.53
CA THR A 442 -17.48 12.61 -31.48
C THR A 442 -17.57 13.14 -30.05
N GLY A 443 -17.86 12.27 -29.08
CA GLY A 443 -17.82 12.62 -27.66
C GLY A 443 -16.43 13.04 -27.20
N TYR A 444 -15.40 12.29 -27.58
CA TYR A 444 -14.01 12.64 -27.26
C TYR A 444 -13.56 13.97 -27.85
N ARG A 445 -13.99 14.30 -29.08
CA ARG A 445 -13.74 15.62 -29.68
C ARG A 445 -14.34 16.75 -28.83
N LYS A 446 -15.60 16.63 -28.44
CA LYS A 446 -16.28 17.63 -27.58
C LYS A 446 -15.60 17.79 -26.22
N MET A 447 -15.13 16.69 -25.63
CA MET A 447 -14.34 16.73 -24.40
C MET A 447 -13.01 17.47 -24.60
N GLY A 448 -12.32 17.21 -25.71
CA GLY A 448 -11.06 17.88 -26.05
C GLY A 448 -11.25 19.38 -26.25
N GLU A 449 -12.30 19.79 -26.97
CA GLU A 449 -12.66 21.21 -27.13
C GLU A 449 -12.90 21.90 -25.78
N SER A 450 -13.55 21.20 -24.84
CA SER A 450 -13.84 21.71 -23.50
C SER A 450 -12.57 21.87 -22.66
N PHE A 451 -11.63 20.92 -22.74
CA PHE A 451 -10.33 21.05 -22.10
C PHE A 451 -9.46 22.14 -22.74
N THR A 452 -9.42 22.24 -24.07
CA THR A 452 -8.70 23.29 -24.80
C THR A 452 -9.20 24.68 -24.40
N LEU A 453 -10.53 24.84 -24.28
CA LEU A 453 -11.12 26.08 -23.77
C LEU A 453 -10.66 26.38 -22.33
N ALA A 454 -10.68 25.38 -21.45
CA ALA A 454 -10.25 25.54 -20.06
C ALA A 454 -8.76 25.89 -19.93
N VAL A 455 -7.89 25.29 -20.76
CA VAL A 455 -6.46 25.64 -20.87
C VAL A 455 -6.31 27.09 -21.28
N ASN A 456 -6.95 27.51 -22.39
CA ASN A 456 -6.85 28.87 -22.90
C ASN A 456 -7.33 29.91 -21.86
N GLN A 457 -8.40 29.60 -21.12
CA GLN A 457 -8.90 30.47 -20.05
C GLN A 457 -7.94 30.54 -18.85
N ALA A 458 -7.32 29.43 -18.47
CA ALA A 458 -6.33 29.41 -17.40
C ALA A 458 -5.07 30.19 -17.80
N ALA A 459 -4.64 30.06 -19.06
CA ALA A 459 -3.50 30.74 -19.62
C ALA A 459 -3.73 32.27 -19.69
N ALA A 460 -4.88 32.71 -20.20
CA ALA A 460 -5.27 34.12 -20.23
C ALA A 460 -5.40 34.73 -18.81
N GLY A 461 -5.80 33.91 -17.83
CA GLY A 461 -5.84 34.28 -16.42
C GLY A 461 -4.49 34.26 -15.70
N GLY A 462 -3.38 33.96 -16.39
CA GLY A 462 -2.04 33.88 -15.80
C GLY A 462 -1.86 32.72 -14.81
N LEU A 463 -2.71 31.69 -14.86
CA LEU A 463 -2.62 30.55 -13.95
C LEU A 463 -1.56 29.54 -14.38
N ILE A 464 -1.33 29.42 -15.68
CA ILE A 464 -0.31 28.54 -16.25
C ILE A 464 1.03 29.28 -16.23
N VAL A 465 1.99 28.70 -15.52
CA VAL A 465 3.35 29.23 -15.41
C VAL A 465 4.35 28.30 -16.11
N PRO A 466 5.52 28.79 -16.54
CA PRO A 466 6.54 27.96 -17.18
C PRO A 466 6.97 26.77 -16.31
N VAL A 467 7.21 25.62 -16.94
CA VAL A 467 7.67 24.39 -16.29
C VAL A 467 9.10 24.57 -15.76
N SER A 468 9.35 24.12 -14.51
CA SER A 468 10.70 23.95 -13.97
C SER A 468 10.91 22.52 -13.45
N GLY A 469 11.84 21.77 -14.05
CA GLY A 469 12.18 20.40 -13.66
C GLY A 469 11.28 19.32 -14.28
N GLY A 470 11.32 18.10 -13.70
CA GLY A 470 10.56 16.92 -14.11
C GLY A 470 11.28 16.03 -15.15
N GLN A 471 11.07 14.72 -15.07
CA GLN A 471 11.73 13.68 -15.88
C GLN A 471 10.74 12.92 -16.77
N GLU A 472 11.23 12.27 -17.82
CA GLU A 472 10.45 11.55 -18.85
C GLU A 472 11.00 10.13 -19.07
N GLY A 473 10.18 9.23 -19.63
CA GLY A 473 10.62 7.93 -20.16
C GLY A 473 10.77 6.78 -19.15
N GLN A 474 10.45 6.98 -17.87
CA GLN A 474 10.34 5.90 -16.87
C GLN A 474 9.01 6.03 -16.14
N ASN A 475 8.36 4.90 -15.84
CA ASN A 475 7.16 4.87 -15.01
C ASN A 475 7.58 5.03 -13.53
N PRO A 476 7.45 6.20 -12.89
CA PRO A 476 7.82 6.39 -11.47
C PRO A 476 6.93 5.59 -10.51
N CYS A 477 5.82 5.04 -11.00
CA CYS A 477 4.89 4.22 -10.24
C CYS A 477 5.15 2.72 -10.44
N VAL A 478 6.22 2.37 -11.17
CA VAL A 478 6.79 1.01 -11.24
C VAL A 478 8.23 1.10 -10.76
N GLY A 479 8.51 0.46 -9.62
CA GLY A 479 9.87 0.41 -9.09
C GLY A 479 10.39 1.71 -8.46
N GLN A 480 9.52 2.66 -8.08
CA GLN A 480 9.86 3.42 -6.88
C GLN A 480 9.64 2.49 -5.70
N VAL A 481 10.71 1.79 -5.34
CA VAL A 481 11.04 1.49 -3.96
C VAL A 481 10.58 2.72 -3.18
N VAL A 482 9.46 2.64 -2.45
CA VAL A 482 9.26 3.58 -1.33
C VAL A 482 10.60 3.55 -0.63
N PRO A 483 11.36 4.66 -0.48
CA PRO A 483 12.66 4.59 0.15
C PRO A 483 12.45 4.02 1.55
N VAL A 484 12.63 2.71 1.68
CA VAL A 484 12.48 2.01 2.94
C VAL A 484 13.75 2.39 3.66
N THR A 485 13.61 3.35 4.55
CA THR A 485 14.70 3.70 5.43
C THR A 485 14.70 2.64 6.52
N TRP A 486 15.76 1.85 6.53
CA TRP A 486 15.97 0.83 7.54
C TRP A 486 16.70 1.47 8.72
N GLU A 487 16.03 1.58 9.86
CA GLU A 487 16.68 1.99 11.10
C GLU A 487 17.30 0.75 11.75
N ASN A 488 18.63 0.68 11.82
CA ASN A 488 19.30 -0.41 12.52
C ASN A 488 19.04 -0.29 14.03
N TRP A 489 18.16 -1.16 14.54
CA TRP A 489 17.83 -1.23 15.96
C TRP A 489 18.77 -2.17 16.73
N GLY A 490 19.65 -2.90 16.02
CA GLY A 490 20.62 -3.83 16.57
C GLY A 490 19.94 -5.00 17.27
N ARG A 491 20.63 -5.57 18.25
CA ARG A 491 20.10 -6.71 19.00
C ARG A 491 18.86 -6.34 19.80
N ILE A 492 17.76 -7.02 19.50
CA ILE A 492 16.50 -6.91 20.24
C ILE A 492 16.28 -8.13 21.14
N ALA A 493 16.76 -9.32 20.77
CA ALA A 493 16.69 -10.51 21.62
C ALA A 493 18.09 -11.14 21.79
N PRO A 494 18.51 -11.49 23.01
CA PRO A 494 19.82 -12.11 23.26
C PRO A 494 19.90 -13.55 22.73
N GLY A 495 18.76 -14.17 22.44
CA GLY A 495 18.66 -15.57 22.03
C GLY A 495 18.60 -16.51 23.22
N VAL A 496 18.26 -17.78 22.94
CA VAL A 496 18.16 -18.85 23.94
C VAL A 496 19.37 -19.81 23.90
N GLY A 497 20.37 -19.53 23.05
CA GLY A 497 21.55 -20.37 22.85
C GLY A 497 21.47 -21.22 21.57
N PRO A 498 22.58 -21.84 21.12
CA PRO A 498 22.73 -22.56 19.84
C PRO A 498 21.95 -23.89 19.72
N GLY A 499 20.87 -24.01 20.47
CA GLY A 499 20.29 -25.30 20.83
C GLY A 499 21.18 -26.10 21.78
N ILE A 500 20.57 -26.94 22.60
CA ILE A 500 21.24 -27.81 23.56
C ILE A 500 21.13 -29.21 22.99
N SER A 501 22.23 -29.91 22.78
CA SER A 501 22.13 -31.36 22.51
C SER A 501 22.04 -32.12 23.83
N ARG A 502 21.40 -33.29 23.80
CA ARG A 502 21.35 -34.22 24.94
C ARG A 502 22.68 -34.43 25.64
N ASP A 503 23.77 -34.51 24.88
CA ASP A 503 25.11 -34.81 25.40
C ASP A 503 25.72 -33.65 26.19
N GLN A 504 25.15 -32.45 26.06
CA GLN A 504 25.53 -31.26 26.82
C GLN A 504 24.78 -31.16 28.15
N VAL A 505 23.75 -31.98 28.38
CA VAL A 505 22.93 -31.93 29.60
C VAL A 505 23.55 -32.75 30.73
N GLN A 506 23.75 -32.10 31.88
CA GLN A 506 24.12 -32.73 33.15
C GLN A 506 23.18 -32.24 34.27
N PHE A 507 23.11 -33.01 35.35
CA PHE A 507 22.34 -32.70 36.55
C PHE A 507 23.26 -32.74 37.76
N ALA A 508 23.14 -31.77 38.65
CA ALA A 508 23.98 -31.63 39.84
C ALA A 508 23.43 -30.56 40.80
N ASP A 509 23.53 -30.78 42.10
CA ASP A 509 23.16 -29.77 43.12
C ASP A 509 24.27 -28.72 43.27
N VAL A 510 24.25 -27.72 42.39
CA VAL A 510 25.23 -26.63 42.39
C VAL A 510 24.91 -25.54 43.41
N ASN A 511 23.70 -25.53 43.95
CA ASN A 511 23.21 -24.47 44.83
C ASN A 511 23.11 -24.92 46.31
N GLY A 512 23.26 -26.21 46.59
CA GLY A 512 23.28 -26.86 47.89
C GLY A 512 21.92 -26.90 48.59
N ASP A 513 20.82 -26.96 47.83
CA ASP A 513 19.47 -27.07 48.39
C ASP A 513 18.93 -28.50 48.44
N GLY A 514 19.76 -29.47 48.05
CA GLY A 514 19.44 -30.89 48.00
C GLY A 514 18.65 -31.29 46.76
N ARG A 515 18.53 -30.42 45.74
CA ARG A 515 17.91 -30.74 44.46
C ARG A 515 18.95 -30.64 43.36
N ASP A 516 18.93 -31.60 42.45
CA ASP A 516 19.78 -31.54 41.28
C ASP A 516 19.27 -30.49 40.28
N ASP A 517 20.17 -29.58 39.90
CA ASP A 517 19.90 -28.50 38.96
C ASP A 517 20.22 -28.91 37.52
N PHE A 518 19.55 -28.29 36.55
CA PHE A 518 19.80 -28.54 35.14
C PHE A 518 21.00 -27.71 34.65
N LEU A 519 22.03 -28.40 34.16
CA LEU A 519 23.26 -27.79 33.66
C LEU A 519 23.43 -28.07 32.17
N THR A 520 23.86 -27.06 31.42
CA THR A 520 24.37 -27.25 30.06
C THR A 520 25.86 -27.01 30.03
N VAL A 521 26.61 -27.98 29.51
CA VAL A 521 28.06 -27.92 29.36
C VAL A 521 28.42 -27.89 27.88
N ASP A 522 29.03 -26.80 27.43
CA ASP A 522 29.39 -26.67 26.02
C ASP A 522 30.75 -27.31 25.67
N ALA A 523 31.13 -27.24 24.39
CA ALA A 523 32.36 -27.84 23.89
C ALA A 523 33.63 -27.23 24.49
N GLU A 524 33.57 -26.04 25.07
CA GLU A 524 34.69 -25.39 25.75
C GLU A 524 34.68 -25.60 27.27
N GLY A 525 33.68 -26.33 27.77
CA GLY A 525 33.46 -26.59 29.20
C GLY A 525 32.78 -25.43 29.92
N ARG A 526 32.15 -24.48 29.20
CA ARG A 526 31.32 -23.45 29.85
C ARG A 526 30.03 -24.08 30.33
N VAL A 527 29.52 -23.56 31.44
CA VAL A 527 28.37 -24.13 32.15
C VAL A 527 27.31 -23.07 32.36
N GLN A 528 26.09 -23.30 31.86
CA GLN A 528 24.90 -22.55 32.25
C GLN A 528 24.05 -23.40 33.19
N ALA A 529 23.55 -22.81 34.28
CA ALA A 529 22.71 -23.50 35.25
C ALA A 529 21.27 -22.97 35.25
N HIS A 530 20.33 -23.87 35.52
CA HIS A 530 18.94 -23.57 35.80
C HIS A 530 18.53 -24.32 37.08
N LEU A 531 18.12 -23.57 38.10
CA LEU A 531 17.80 -24.13 39.41
C LEU A 531 16.48 -24.88 39.39
N SER A 532 16.42 -26.02 40.07
CA SER A 532 15.18 -26.76 40.30
C SER A 532 14.30 -26.04 41.34
N VAL A 533 13.12 -25.58 40.94
CA VAL A 533 12.17 -24.86 41.81
C VAL A 533 10.74 -25.32 41.54
N ASN A 534 10.09 -25.89 42.55
CA ASN A 534 8.67 -26.31 42.53
C ASN A 534 8.29 -27.15 41.29
N GLY A 535 9.15 -28.08 40.89
CA GLY A 535 8.88 -28.96 39.75
C GLY A 535 9.20 -28.34 38.37
N THR A 536 9.89 -27.20 38.33
CA THR A 536 10.29 -26.50 37.10
C THR A 536 11.72 -25.98 37.19
N PHE A 537 12.31 -25.54 36.07
CA PHE A 537 13.65 -24.94 36.06
C PHE A 537 13.59 -23.41 35.95
N THR A 538 14.38 -22.72 36.78
CA THR A 538 14.55 -21.26 36.73
C THR A 538 15.97 -20.91 36.34
N SER A 539 16.18 -20.09 35.31
CA SER A 539 17.53 -19.73 34.85
C SER A 539 18.37 -19.08 35.95
N TRP A 540 19.53 -19.66 36.24
CA TRP A 540 20.56 -19.07 37.09
C TRP A 540 21.64 -18.38 36.25
N GLY A 541 21.87 -18.87 35.02
CA GLY A 541 22.82 -18.36 34.03
C GLY A 541 24.19 -19.04 34.08
N GLU A 542 25.19 -18.47 33.42
CA GLU A 542 26.58 -18.96 33.41
C GLU A 542 27.19 -19.09 34.81
N ILE A 543 27.56 -20.29 35.22
CA ILE A 543 28.26 -20.53 36.49
C ILE A 543 29.74 -20.84 36.30
N ALA A 544 30.16 -21.22 35.09
CA ALA A 544 31.57 -21.41 34.77
C ALA A 544 31.87 -21.05 33.30
N PRO A 545 32.94 -20.30 33.00
CA PRO A 545 33.36 -19.98 31.62
C PRO A 545 34.26 -21.08 31.01
N GLY A 546 34.35 -22.26 31.63
CA GLY A 546 35.22 -23.34 31.22
C GLY A 546 36.71 -23.03 31.40
N VAL A 547 37.56 -24.07 31.22
CA VAL A 547 39.03 -23.93 31.30
C VAL A 547 39.74 -24.30 30.00
N GLY A 548 39.02 -24.24 28.88
CA GLY A 548 39.57 -24.58 27.57
C GLY A 548 39.78 -26.09 27.38
N VAL A 549 38.91 -26.91 27.99
CA VAL A 549 38.89 -28.36 27.82
C VAL A 549 37.53 -28.79 27.29
N PRO A 550 37.45 -29.90 26.51
CA PRO A 550 36.18 -30.39 26.02
C PRO A 550 35.18 -30.64 27.15
N GLY A 551 33.94 -30.16 26.99
CA GLY A 551 32.84 -30.39 27.93
C GLY A 551 32.56 -31.87 28.23
N SER A 552 32.88 -32.76 27.29
CA SER A 552 32.79 -34.22 27.47
C SER A 552 33.65 -34.76 28.63
N ARG A 553 34.62 -33.98 29.11
CA ARG A 553 35.50 -34.31 30.24
C ARG A 553 35.10 -33.66 31.56
N VAL A 554 34.07 -32.83 31.54
CA VAL A 554 33.54 -32.15 32.73
C VAL A 554 32.59 -33.08 33.45
N ARG A 555 32.74 -33.16 34.78
CA ARG A 555 31.84 -33.88 35.69
C ARG A 555 31.51 -32.99 36.88
N PHE A 556 30.39 -33.25 37.51
CA PHE A 556 29.98 -32.64 38.76
C PHE A 556 29.84 -33.73 39.83
N ALA A 557 30.39 -33.47 41.01
CA ALA A 557 30.21 -34.31 42.20
C ALA A 557 30.75 -33.59 43.44
N ASP A 558 30.08 -33.73 44.58
CA ASP A 558 30.58 -33.24 45.87
C ASP A 558 31.78 -34.07 46.37
N VAL A 559 32.99 -33.64 46.04
CA VAL A 559 34.22 -34.33 46.47
C VAL A 559 34.69 -33.85 47.85
N ASN A 560 34.10 -32.76 48.35
CA ASN A 560 34.56 -32.12 49.57
C ASN A 560 33.58 -32.32 50.77
N GLY A 561 32.41 -32.87 50.51
CA GLY A 561 31.36 -33.25 51.46
C GLY A 561 30.63 -32.05 52.07
N ASP A 562 30.52 -30.92 51.36
CA ASP A 562 29.80 -29.73 51.82
C ASP A 562 28.36 -29.60 51.29
N GLY A 563 27.89 -30.63 50.57
CA GLY A 563 26.54 -30.71 50.01
C GLY A 563 26.37 -29.87 48.75
N ARG A 564 27.45 -29.49 48.08
CA ARG A 564 27.43 -28.80 46.79
C ARG A 564 28.32 -29.53 45.81
N ASP A 565 27.81 -29.73 44.60
CA ASP A 565 28.60 -30.40 43.59
C ASP A 565 29.74 -29.51 43.07
N ASP A 566 30.94 -30.11 43.00
CA ASP A 566 32.17 -29.47 42.57
C ASP A 566 32.41 -29.65 41.06
N TYR A 567 33.08 -28.70 40.40
CA TYR A 567 33.40 -28.78 38.98
C TYR A 567 34.69 -29.57 38.79
N LEU A 568 34.59 -30.72 38.14
CA LEU A 568 35.69 -31.66 37.95
C LEU A 568 36.08 -31.78 36.48
N ILE A 569 37.38 -31.93 36.22
CA ILE A 569 37.92 -32.26 34.90
C ILE A 569 38.65 -33.57 34.99
N VAL A 570 38.20 -34.54 34.20
CA VAL A 570 38.84 -35.85 34.10
C VAL A 570 39.75 -35.85 32.86
N ALA A 571 41.04 -36.09 33.07
CA ALA A 571 42.02 -36.24 31.99
C ALA A 571 41.93 -37.64 31.37
N GLU A 572 42.50 -37.81 30.18
CA GLU A 572 42.48 -39.06 29.40
C GLU A 572 43.08 -40.28 30.14
N ASN A 573 43.89 -40.07 31.18
CA ASN A 573 44.47 -41.11 32.02
C ASN A 573 43.74 -41.30 33.38
N GLY A 574 42.60 -40.63 33.54
CA GLY A 574 41.78 -40.63 34.75
C GLY A 574 42.26 -39.67 35.83
N ALA A 575 43.25 -38.81 35.56
CA ALA A 575 43.65 -37.77 36.51
C ALA A 575 42.53 -36.73 36.67
N VAL A 576 42.35 -36.18 37.87
CA VAL A 576 41.21 -35.29 38.18
C VAL A 576 41.72 -33.97 38.73
N ALA A 577 41.33 -32.88 38.07
CA ALA A 577 41.46 -31.53 38.61
C ALA A 577 40.08 -31.03 39.08
N ALA A 578 40.03 -30.33 40.21
CA ALA A 578 38.78 -29.87 40.81
C ALA A 578 38.78 -28.37 41.11
N TRP A 579 37.60 -27.79 40.98
CA TRP A 579 37.24 -26.45 41.45
C TRP A 579 36.08 -26.63 42.42
N LEU A 580 36.34 -26.34 43.69
CA LEU A 580 35.40 -26.58 44.78
C LEU A 580 34.34 -25.47 44.80
N ASN A 581 33.08 -25.84 44.97
CA ASN A 581 31.93 -24.94 45.04
C ASN A 581 31.63 -24.54 46.50
N THR A 582 32.40 -23.57 47.00
CA THR A 582 32.39 -23.21 48.43
C THR A 582 31.28 -22.22 48.82
N PRO A 583 30.80 -22.23 50.08
CA PRO A 583 29.68 -21.41 50.54
C PRO A 583 30.03 -19.91 50.64
N GLY A 584 29.95 -19.22 49.51
CA GLY A 584 29.97 -17.76 49.41
C GLY A 584 28.56 -17.17 49.41
N GLY A 585 27.94 -17.01 50.58
CA GLY A 585 26.80 -16.09 50.80
C GLY A 585 25.58 -16.21 49.88
N GLY A 586 25.19 -17.41 49.44
CA GLY A 586 24.01 -17.63 48.60
C GLY A 586 24.07 -16.96 47.21
N GLY A 587 25.25 -16.49 46.80
CA GLY A 587 25.48 -15.89 45.50
C GLY A 587 25.72 -16.95 44.42
N ARG A 588 25.42 -16.60 43.18
CA ARG A 588 25.72 -17.41 41.99
C ARG A 588 27.23 -17.69 41.89
N PRO A 589 27.64 -18.95 41.65
CA PRO A 589 29.02 -19.27 41.37
C PRO A 589 29.55 -18.51 40.16
N SER A 590 30.68 -17.81 40.28
CA SER A 590 31.35 -17.11 39.16
C SER A 590 32.84 -17.39 39.16
N TRP A 591 33.47 -17.10 38.01
CA TRP A 591 34.90 -17.26 37.75
C TRP A 591 35.59 -15.89 37.58
N SER A 592 36.65 -15.63 38.33
CA SER A 592 37.36 -14.35 38.45
C SER A 592 38.82 -14.59 38.71
N LEU A 593 39.63 -13.78 38.06
CA LEU A 593 41.08 -13.77 38.22
C LEU A 593 41.54 -12.94 39.44
N TRP A 594 40.65 -12.23 40.15
CA TRP A 594 41.04 -11.13 41.05
C TRP A 594 40.29 -11.02 42.41
N GLY A 595 39.57 -12.04 42.90
CA GLY A 595 38.87 -11.93 44.20
C GLY A 595 38.39 -13.27 44.81
N PRO A 596 37.90 -13.28 46.07
CA PRO A 596 37.43 -14.50 46.72
C PRO A 596 36.06 -14.90 46.13
N GLU A 597 36.05 -16.06 45.47
CA GLU A 597 34.92 -16.59 44.72
C GLU A 597 34.43 -17.94 45.26
N PRO A 598 33.19 -18.32 44.91
CA PRO A 598 32.65 -19.66 45.17
C PRO A 598 33.43 -20.80 44.50
N TRP A 599 34.00 -20.63 43.30
CA TRP A 599 34.84 -21.67 42.65
C TRP A 599 36.32 -21.61 43.06
N TYR A 600 36.73 -22.40 44.05
CA TYR A 600 38.13 -22.46 44.50
C TYR A 600 38.91 -23.56 43.77
N SER A 601 39.97 -23.20 43.05
CA SER A 601 40.83 -24.20 42.39
C SER A 601 41.57 -25.07 43.43
N ALA A 602 41.18 -26.33 43.56
CA ALA A 602 41.91 -27.33 44.32
C ALA A 602 43.09 -27.92 43.52
N GLY A 603 43.20 -27.62 42.22
CA GLY A 603 44.22 -28.20 41.35
C GLY A 603 44.02 -29.70 41.18
N LEU A 604 45.11 -30.45 41.04
CA LEU A 604 45.06 -31.91 40.90
C LEU A 604 44.66 -32.57 42.22
N ILE A 605 43.50 -33.22 42.26
CA ILE A 605 43.01 -33.98 43.42
C ILE A 605 43.25 -35.48 43.28
N ALA A 606 43.40 -35.99 42.05
CA ALA A 606 43.76 -37.38 41.78
C ALA A 606 44.76 -37.46 40.62
N THR A 607 45.81 -38.27 40.73
CA THR A 607 46.83 -38.45 39.68
C THR A 607 46.37 -39.35 38.53
N GLY A 608 45.21 -40.00 38.69
CA GLY A 608 44.71 -41.01 37.77
C GLY A 608 45.32 -42.38 38.01
N VAL A 609 44.62 -43.41 37.53
CA VAL A 609 44.99 -44.83 37.69
C VAL A 609 45.23 -45.51 36.35
N GLY A 610 45.39 -44.72 35.27
CA GLY A 610 45.60 -45.21 33.91
C GLY A 610 44.33 -45.68 33.19
N ALA A 611 43.16 -45.46 33.78
CA ALA A 611 41.87 -45.71 33.13
C ALA A 611 41.51 -44.51 32.23
N PRO A 612 40.89 -44.71 31.06
CA PRO A 612 40.38 -43.62 30.25
C PRO A 612 39.29 -42.84 30.99
N ASP A 613 39.14 -41.56 30.67
CA ASP A 613 38.11 -40.66 31.22
C ASP A 613 36.68 -41.21 31.05
N SER A 614 36.42 -41.92 29.95
CA SER A 614 35.14 -42.60 29.70
C SER A 614 34.77 -43.67 30.73
N GLN A 615 35.75 -44.22 31.46
CA GLN A 615 35.57 -45.23 32.51
C GLN A 615 35.52 -44.65 33.94
N VAL A 616 35.82 -43.37 34.11
CA VAL A 616 35.82 -42.73 35.44
C VAL A 616 34.41 -42.28 35.82
N ARG A 617 33.99 -42.61 37.05
CA ARG A 617 32.73 -42.16 37.65
C ARG A 617 32.97 -41.65 39.07
N PHE A 618 32.04 -40.84 39.56
CA PHE A 618 32.00 -40.37 40.93
C PHE A 618 30.66 -40.77 41.53
N ALA A 619 30.68 -41.35 42.72
CA ALA A 619 29.51 -41.87 43.42
C ALA A 619 29.86 -42.04 44.91
N ASP A 620 28.94 -41.76 45.83
CA ASP A 620 29.15 -42.05 47.25
C ASP A 620 28.79 -43.50 47.54
N VAL A 621 29.78 -44.40 47.53
CA VAL A 621 29.51 -45.83 47.74
C VAL A 621 29.51 -46.22 49.22
N ASN A 622 29.90 -45.31 50.13
CA ASN A 622 30.08 -45.61 51.55
C ASN A 622 29.08 -44.88 52.47
N GLY A 623 28.35 -43.90 51.94
CA GLY A 623 27.33 -43.09 52.60
C GLY A 623 27.86 -41.98 53.51
N ASP A 624 29.06 -41.45 53.23
CA ASP A 624 29.69 -40.37 54.01
C ASP A 624 29.49 -38.96 53.41
N ARG A 625 28.69 -38.88 52.35
CA ARG A 625 28.38 -37.70 51.53
C ARG A 625 29.57 -37.16 50.74
N ARG A 626 30.60 -37.95 50.50
CA ARG A 626 31.72 -37.58 49.64
C ARG A 626 31.72 -38.52 48.45
N ALA A 627 31.75 -37.95 47.26
CA ALA A 627 31.88 -38.75 46.07
C ALA A 627 33.23 -39.48 46.04
N ASP A 628 33.16 -40.80 45.88
CA ASP A 628 34.31 -41.68 45.73
C ASP A 628 34.77 -41.74 44.27
N TYR A 629 36.02 -42.13 44.02
CA TYR A 629 36.56 -42.28 42.67
C TYR A 629 36.37 -43.72 42.19
N LEU A 630 35.61 -43.92 41.12
CA LEU A 630 35.29 -45.23 40.56
C LEU A 630 35.88 -45.40 39.16
N VAL A 631 36.35 -46.62 38.86
CA VAL A 631 36.70 -47.08 37.52
C VAL A 631 35.77 -48.22 37.13
N LEU A 632 34.93 -47.94 36.15
CA LEU A 632 33.96 -48.85 35.57
C LEU A 632 34.53 -49.46 34.29
N ALA A 633 34.76 -50.77 34.30
CA ALA A 633 35.27 -51.50 33.15
C ALA A 633 34.17 -51.78 32.11
N ASP A 634 34.58 -52.14 30.89
CA ASP A 634 33.68 -52.41 29.78
C ASP A 634 32.73 -53.60 30.02
N ASP A 635 33.06 -54.49 30.96
CA ASP A 635 32.24 -55.64 31.38
C ASP A 635 31.30 -55.35 32.57
N GLY A 636 31.26 -54.08 33.01
CA GLY A 636 30.46 -53.64 34.16
C GLY A 636 31.13 -53.88 35.52
N SER A 637 32.32 -54.46 35.58
CA SER A 637 33.05 -54.56 36.85
C SER A 637 33.56 -53.19 37.32
N VAL A 638 33.64 -53.00 38.64
CA VAL A 638 33.93 -51.68 39.24
C VAL A 638 35.06 -51.79 40.24
N ARG A 639 36.05 -50.92 40.12
CA ARG A 639 37.07 -50.65 41.16
C ARG A 639 36.85 -49.28 41.77
N ALA A 640 37.05 -49.14 43.08
CA ALA A 640 36.82 -47.88 43.77
C ALA A 640 37.98 -47.47 44.69
N TRP A 641 38.06 -46.16 44.92
CA TRP A 641 38.94 -45.52 45.89
C TRP A 641 38.10 -44.61 46.77
N LEU A 642 38.07 -44.88 48.07
CA LEU A 642 37.34 -44.06 49.02
C LEU A 642 37.96 -42.69 49.17
N ASN A 643 37.10 -41.67 49.16
CA ASN A 643 37.42 -40.29 49.43
C ASN A 643 37.36 -40.01 50.93
N THR A 644 38.53 -39.91 51.57
CA THR A 644 38.62 -39.53 52.98
C THR A 644 39.03 -38.06 53.14
N PRO A 645 38.63 -37.37 54.23
CA PRO A 645 39.05 -35.99 54.46
C PRO A 645 40.57 -35.85 54.56
N GLY A 646 41.18 -35.19 53.57
CA GLY A 646 42.59 -34.82 53.58
C GLY A 646 42.83 -33.44 54.19
N SER A 647 44.09 -32.99 54.16
CA SER A 647 44.47 -31.67 54.69
C SER A 647 43.83 -30.54 53.85
N GLY A 648 43.12 -29.62 54.52
CA GLY A 648 42.54 -28.43 53.89
C GLY A 648 41.33 -28.71 52.99
N GLY A 649 40.53 -29.75 53.31
CA GLY A 649 39.33 -30.11 52.56
C GLY A 649 39.58 -30.88 51.26
N ARG A 650 40.84 -31.17 50.94
CA ARG A 650 41.22 -31.93 49.74
C ARG A 650 40.92 -33.43 49.89
N PRO A 651 40.47 -34.11 48.82
CA PRO A 651 40.30 -35.57 48.83
C PRO A 651 41.59 -36.33 49.14
N SER A 652 41.47 -37.40 49.92
CA SER A 652 42.54 -38.38 50.16
C SER A 652 42.03 -39.78 49.79
N TRP A 653 42.63 -40.38 48.76
CA TRP A 653 42.12 -41.61 48.12
C TRP A 653 42.69 -42.88 48.73
N SER A 654 41.82 -43.80 49.15
CA SER A 654 42.19 -45.13 49.65
C SER A 654 41.59 -46.23 48.79
N SER A 655 42.42 -47.07 48.16
CA SER A 655 41.94 -48.15 47.27
C SER A 655 41.10 -49.19 48.02
N LEU A 656 39.88 -49.45 47.53
CA LEU A 656 39.06 -50.60 47.94
C LEU A 656 39.27 -51.84 47.07
N GLY A 657 39.97 -51.69 45.94
CA GLY A 657 40.08 -52.75 44.95
C GLY A 657 38.76 -52.89 44.18
N GLN A 658 38.40 -54.12 43.81
CA GLN A 658 37.17 -54.40 43.07
C GLN A 658 35.98 -54.44 44.02
N ILE A 659 35.02 -53.54 43.83
CA ILE A 659 33.80 -53.45 44.62
C ILE A 659 32.60 -54.14 43.95
N ALA A 660 32.64 -54.32 42.63
CA ALA A 660 31.60 -55.05 41.89
C ALA A 660 32.21 -55.95 40.81
N ALA A 661 31.68 -57.18 40.69
CA ALA A 661 32.07 -58.13 39.65
C ALA A 661 31.48 -57.81 38.26
N GLY A 662 30.48 -56.92 38.21
CA GLY A 662 29.66 -56.70 37.03
C GLY A 662 28.54 -57.74 36.89
N THR A 663 27.55 -57.40 36.08
CA THR A 663 26.36 -58.24 35.82
C THR A 663 26.46 -58.99 34.49
N GLY A 664 27.57 -58.81 33.76
CA GLY A 664 27.73 -59.21 32.36
C GLY A 664 27.16 -58.21 31.34
N SER A 665 26.53 -57.13 31.82
CA SER A 665 26.11 -56.00 30.99
C SER A 665 27.32 -55.11 30.65
N PRO A 666 27.35 -54.47 29.46
CA PRO A 666 28.43 -53.56 29.13
C PRO A 666 28.51 -52.40 30.13
N GLY A 667 29.72 -51.92 30.43
CA GLY A 667 29.94 -50.79 31.33
C GLY A 667 29.19 -49.52 30.89
N SER A 668 28.96 -49.31 29.59
CA SER A 668 28.14 -48.20 29.08
C SER A 668 26.71 -48.16 29.62
N HIS A 669 26.18 -49.29 30.08
CA HIS A 669 24.84 -49.44 30.65
C HIS A 669 24.78 -49.15 32.15
N VAL A 670 25.94 -49.02 32.82
CA VAL A 670 25.99 -48.89 34.28
C VAL A 670 25.90 -47.43 34.71
N ARG A 671 25.08 -47.16 35.72
CA ARG A 671 24.93 -45.88 36.42
C ARG A 671 24.96 -46.11 37.94
N PHE A 672 25.21 -45.05 38.69
CA PHE A 672 25.20 -45.03 40.15
C PHE A 672 24.26 -43.92 40.61
N ALA A 673 23.37 -44.23 41.55
CA ALA A 673 22.49 -43.28 42.20
C ALA A 673 21.81 -43.96 43.40
N ASP A 674 21.50 -43.21 44.46
CA ASP A 674 20.69 -43.69 45.58
C ASP A 674 19.23 -43.92 45.12
N THR A 675 18.71 -45.14 45.30
CA THR A 675 17.34 -45.49 44.96
C THR A 675 16.51 -45.95 46.16
N ASP A 676 17.03 -45.81 47.38
CA ASP A 676 16.30 -46.14 48.60
C ASP A 676 16.56 -45.23 49.83
N LYS A 677 17.19 -44.07 49.60
CA LYS A 677 17.43 -42.99 50.57
C LYS A 677 18.34 -43.39 51.73
N ASP A 678 19.17 -44.41 51.56
CA ASP A 678 20.10 -44.83 52.60
C ASP A 678 21.42 -44.04 52.59
N GLY A 679 21.56 -43.13 51.63
CA GLY A 679 22.69 -42.25 51.38
C GLY A 679 23.82 -42.92 50.61
N ARG A 680 23.64 -44.14 50.08
CA ARG A 680 24.65 -44.87 49.33
C ARG A 680 24.17 -45.05 47.90
N ASP A 681 25.05 -44.77 46.95
CA ASP A 681 24.73 -44.99 45.56
C ASP A 681 24.64 -46.48 45.22
N ASP A 682 23.54 -46.85 44.58
CA ASP A 682 23.23 -48.19 44.10
C ASP A 682 23.85 -48.47 42.73
N TYR A 683 24.01 -49.75 42.38
CA TYR A 683 24.49 -50.15 41.07
C TYR A 683 23.30 -50.38 40.15
N LEU A 684 23.20 -49.60 39.08
CA LEU A 684 22.05 -49.59 38.17
C LEU A 684 22.48 -49.99 36.75
N VAL A 685 21.72 -50.86 36.10
CA VAL A 685 21.89 -51.22 34.69
C VAL A 685 20.70 -50.67 33.90
N VAL A 686 20.98 -49.73 33.00
CA VAL A 686 20.02 -49.13 32.08
C VAL A 686 20.02 -49.91 30.78
N GLY A 687 18.90 -50.53 30.42
CA GLY A 687 18.69 -51.25 29.17
C GLY A 687 18.62 -50.33 27.95
N ASP A 688 18.78 -50.89 26.75
CA ASP A 688 18.75 -50.13 25.49
C ASP A 688 17.40 -49.41 25.26
N ASP A 689 16.31 -49.97 25.82
CA ASP A 689 14.95 -49.41 25.86
C ASP A 689 14.71 -48.40 27.00
N GLY A 690 15.75 -48.07 27.76
CA GLY A 690 15.67 -47.19 28.93
C GLY A 690 15.09 -47.85 30.18
N SER A 691 14.88 -49.17 30.22
CA SER A 691 14.51 -49.90 31.44
C SER A 691 15.67 -49.91 32.46
N ILE A 692 15.38 -50.04 33.76
CA ILE A 692 16.41 -50.01 34.82
C ILE A 692 16.30 -51.25 35.69
N THR A 693 17.42 -51.96 35.86
CA THR A 693 17.60 -53.04 36.83
C THR A 693 18.60 -52.60 37.90
N ALA A 694 18.25 -52.76 39.17
CA ALA A 694 19.01 -52.20 40.29
C ALA A 694 19.58 -53.26 41.23
N TRP A 695 20.72 -52.94 41.85
CA TRP A 695 21.34 -53.68 42.94
C TRP A 695 21.64 -52.73 44.08
N ARG A 696 20.98 -52.97 45.21
CA ARG A 696 21.15 -52.20 46.44
C ARG A 696 22.57 -52.30 46.99
N ASN A 697 23.16 -51.18 47.37
CA ASN A 697 24.41 -51.08 48.10
C ASN A 697 24.19 -51.14 49.62
N ALA A 698 24.39 -52.30 50.25
CA ALA A 698 24.38 -52.39 51.71
C ALA A 698 25.79 -52.26 52.32
N PRO A 699 25.92 -51.80 53.58
CA PRO A 699 27.20 -51.77 54.28
C PRO A 699 27.88 -53.15 54.31
N GLY A 700 29.05 -53.25 53.69
CA GLY A 700 29.89 -54.45 53.74
C GLY A 700 31.14 -54.26 54.61
N ASN A 701 32.06 -55.23 54.54
CA ASN A 701 33.24 -55.23 55.39
C ASN A 701 34.33 -54.30 54.84
N GLY A 702 34.92 -53.46 55.70
CA GLY A 702 36.03 -52.58 55.32
C GLY A 702 35.66 -51.48 54.31
N GLY A 703 34.38 -51.07 54.25
CA GLY A 703 33.90 -50.05 53.31
C GLY A 703 33.60 -50.58 51.90
N VAL A 704 33.80 -51.87 51.64
CA VAL A 704 33.40 -52.50 50.37
C VAL A 704 31.89 -52.75 50.37
N PRO A 705 31.13 -52.26 49.37
CA PRO A 705 29.71 -52.53 49.20
C PRO A 705 29.33 -54.02 49.22
N SER A 706 28.15 -54.31 49.79
CA SER A 706 27.49 -55.61 49.68
C SER A 706 26.25 -55.49 48.79
N TRP A 707 26.34 -55.97 47.56
CA TRP A 707 25.29 -55.83 46.55
C TRP A 707 24.18 -56.87 46.72
N SER A 708 22.91 -56.44 46.65
CA SER A 708 21.75 -57.32 46.58
C SER A 708 20.80 -56.88 45.47
N SER A 709 20.32 -57.81 44.64
CA SER A 709 19.47 -57.45 43.50
C SER A 709 18.09 -56.97 43.96
N LEU A 710 17.67 -55.80 43.46
CA LEU A 710 16.32 -55.27 43.56
C LEU A 710 15.45 -55.66 42.35
N GLY A 711 16.06 -56.25 41.31
CA GLY A 711 15.38 -56.59 40.06
C GLY A 711 15.12 -55.35 39.20
N ARG A 712 14.14 -55.46 38.29
CA ARG A 712 13.77 -54.38 37.38
C ARG A 712 12.88 -53.36 38.10
N ILE A 713 13.42 -52.17 38.34
CA ILE A 713 12.72 -51.08 39.04
C ILE A 713 12.00 -50.13 38.07
N ALA A 714 12.44 -50.02 36.81
CA ALA A 714 11.80 -49.23 35.77
C ALA A 714 11.63 -50.02 34.47
N THR A 715 10.50 -49.81 33.79
CA THR A 715 10.17 -50.54 32.54
C THR A 715 10.68 -49.89 31.27
N GLY A 716 11.24 -48.68 31.36
CA GLY A 716 11.48 -47.81 30.21
C GLY A 716 10.24 -46.97 29.88
N VAL A 717 10.45 -45.91 29.09
CA VAL A 717 9.39 -44.99 28.64
C VAL A 717 9.26 -45.03 27.12
N GLU A 718 8.10 -44.67 26.58
CA GLU A 718 7.89 -44.60 25.14
C GLU A 718 8.83 -43.56 24.50
N GLY A 719 9.54 -43.98 23.43
CA GLY A 719 10.62 -43.20 22.81
C GLY A 719 11.92 -43.13 23.63
N GLY A 720 11.98 -43.81 24.78
CA GLY A 720 13.16 -43.87 25.63
C GLY A 720 14.30 -44.69 25.01
N SER A 721 15.53 -44.27 25.29
CA SER A 721 16.74 -45.03 24.96
C SER A 721 17.72 -44.92 26.13
N ARG A 722 18.63 -45.88 26.26
CA ARG A 722 19.69 -45.85 27.30
C ARG A 722 20.40 -44.50 27.39
N ASP A 723 20.73 -43.90 26.24
CA ASP A 723 21.52 -42.66 26.19
C ASP A 723 20.69 -41.42 26.56
N ALA A 724 19.36 -41.51 26.49
CA ALA A 724 18.41 -40.50 26.97
C ALA A 724 18.21 -40.51 28.49
N VAL A 725 18.49 -41.62 29.17
CA VAL A 725 18.23 -41.72 30.61
C VAL A 725 19.26 -40.94 31.42
N ARG A 726 18.77 -40.09 32.32
CA ARG A 726 19.52 -39.50 33.44
C ARG A 726 18.78 -39.82 34.75
N LEU A 727 19.53 -39.86 35.83
CA LEU A 727 19.03 -40.07 37.18
C LEU A 727 19.52 -38.90 38.03
N ALA A 728 18.60 -38.24 38.74
CA ALA A 728 18.86 -37.04 39.51
C ALA A 728 17.75 -36.85 40.56
N ASP A 729 18.06 -36.33 41.74
CA ASP A 729 17.04 -36.02 42.76
C ASP A 729 16.40 -34.66 42.46
N PHE A 730 15.26 -34.66 41.77
CA PHE A 730 14.66 -33.43 41.28
C PHE A 730 13.73 -32.78 42.31
N ASP A 731 13.05 -33.59 43.12
CA ASP A 731 12.10 -33.11 44.13
C ASP A 731 12.70 -32.95 45.54
N GLY A 732 13.99 -33.28 45.71
CA GLY A 732 14.80 -33.09 46.90
C GLY A 732 14.41 -34.05 48.02
N ASP A 733 13.90 -35.23 47.66
CA ASP A 733 13.38 -36.21 48.59
C ASP A 733 14.42 -37.29 48.97
N GLY A 734 15.59 -37.28 48.32
CA GLY A 734 16.72 -38.18 48.52
C GLY A 734 16.75 -39.42 47.62
N ASP A 735 15.71 -39.68 46.82
CA ASP A 735 15.74 -40.72 45.78
C ASP A 735 16.10 -40.12 44.41
N ALA A 736 16.83 -40.86 43.59
CA ALA A 736 17.06 -40.46 42.21
C ALA A 736 15.82 -40.70 41.32
N ASP A 737 15.33 -39.63 40.70
CA ASP A 737 14.22 -39.63 39.76
C ASP A 737 14.66 -40.05 38.35
N TYR A 738 13.69 -40.46 37.52
CA TYR A 738 13.94 -40.84 36.13
C TYR A 738 13.70 -39.66 35.20
N LEU A 739 14.74 -39.27 34.47
CA LEU A 739 14.66 -38.24 33.45
C LEU A 739 14.96 -38.82 32.07
N ALA A 740 14.07 -38.55 31.11
CA ALA A 740 14.33 -38.79 29.70
C ALA A 740 14.72 -37.46 29.04
N VAL A 741 15.99 -37.37 28.65
CA VAL A 741 16.54 -36.22 27.94
C VAL A 741 16.45 -36.48 26.43
N ASP A 742 15.64 -35.68 25.76
CA ASP A 742 15.43 -35.75 24.31
C ASP A 742 16.67 -35.21 23.57
N GLU A 743 16.81 -35.51 22.26
CA GLU A 743 18.03 -35.19 21.49
C GLU A 743 18.40 -33.70 21.52
N ASP A 744 17.39 -32.87 21.68
CA ASP A 744 17.44 -31.42 21.71
C ASP A 744 17.50 -30.83 23.14
N GLY A 745 17.84 -31.64 24.14
CA GLY A 745 18.01 -31.21 25.52
C GLY A 745 16.69 -30.98 26.26
N GLY A 746 15.54 -31.32 25.66
CA GLY A 746 14.26 -31.41 26.35
C GLY A 746 14.29 -32.48 27.44
N VAL A 747 13.50 -32.31 28.49
CA VAL A 747 13.51 -33.19 29.67
C VAL A 747 12.08 -33.54 30.05
N ARG A 748 11.80 -34.85 30.06
CA ARG A 748 10.60 -35.44 30.66
C ARG A 748 10.95 -36.13 31.97
N LEU A 749 10.09 -35.99 32.97
CA LEU A 749 10.35 -36.42 34.34
C LEU A 749 9.33 -37.45 34.83
N TRP A 750 9.83 -38.44 35.57
CA TRP A 750 9.05 -39.34 36.39
C TRP A 750 9.62 -39.40 37.81
N LEU A 751 8.81 -39.00 38.79
CA LEU A 751 9.18 -39.07 40.20
C LEU A 751 9.15 -40.51 40.69
N TYR A 752 10.15 -40.92 41.46
CA TYR A 752 10.23 -42.26 42.01
C TYR A 752 9.36 -42.40 43.27
N GLY A 753 8.51 -43.41 43.32
CA GLY A 753 7.64 -43.73 44.47
C GLY A 753 7.97 -45.06 45.14
N GLY A 754 9.11 -45.66 44.82
CA GLY A 754 9.50 -47.02 45.21
C GLY A 754 9.41 -48.04 44.06
N PRO A 755 9.82 -49.31 44.28
CA PRO A 755 10.01 -50.28 43.19
C PRO A 755 8.78 -50.48 42.31
N GLY A 756 8.89 -50.13 41.02
CA GLY A 756 7.80 -50.22 40.04
C GLY A 756 6.80 -49.05 40.08
N SER A 757 7.03 -48.03 40.90
CA SER A 757 6.19 -46.83 41.01
C SER A 757 6.93 -45.61 40.46
N TRP A 758 6.49 -45.14 39.29
CA TRP A 758 7.04 -43.96 38.62
C TRP A 758 5.88 -43.03 38.23
N ALA A 759 5.85 -41.83 38.81
CA ALA A 759 4.79 -40.84 38.57
C ALA A 759 5.23 -39.83 37.51
N SER A 760 4.70 -39.96 36.30
CA SER A 760 4.97 -39.01 35.19
C SER A 760 4.55 -37.60 35.55
N GLN A 761 5.48 -36.66 35.42
CA GLN A 761 5.23 -35.21 35.52
C GLN A 761 5.11 -34.55 34.13
N GLY A 762 5.30 -35.32 33.05
CA GLY A 762 5.34 -34.79 31.68
C GLY A 762 6.66 -34.09 31.35
N ALA A 763 6.62 -33.18 30.38
CA ALA A 763 7.78 -32.36 30.00
C ALA A 763 8.00 -31.25 31.04
N VAL A 764 9.14 -31.26 31.71
CA VAL A 764 9.56 -30.25 32.71
C VAL A 764 10.52 -29.22 32.13
N LEU A 765 11.17 -29.57 31.01
CA LEU A 765 11.92 -28.65 30.17
C LEU A 765 11.62 -29.01 28.72
N ALA A 766 11.23 -28.06 27.89
CA ALA A 766 11.12 -28.35 26.47
C ALA A 766 12.53 -28.49 25.84
N GLY A 767 12.56 -29.08 24.66
CA GLY A 767 13.71 -29.05 23.78
C GLY A 767 14.21 -27.64 23.48
N GLN A 768 15.52 -27.50 23.40
CA GLN A 768 16.20 -26.39 22.75
C GLN A 768 16.84 -26.94 21.47
N SER A 769 16.05 -27.47 20.53
CA SER A 769 16.61 -27.76 19.20
C SER A 769 16.91 -26.43 18.53
N GLY A 770 17.80 -26.41 17.52
CA GLY A 770 18.15 -25.20 16.77
C GLY A 770 16.88 -24.42 16.42
N ALA A 771 16.64 -23.34 17.15
CA ALA A 771 15.27 -22.94 17.45
C ALA A 771 14.60 -22.35 16.21
N LYS A 772 13.40 -22.81 15.89
CA LYS A 772 12.56 -22.12 14.90
C LYS A 772 11.95 -20.90 15.57
N VAL A 773 12.73 -19.83 15.63
CA VAL A 773 12.23 -18.52 16.04
C VAL A 773 11.03 -18.17 15.15
N ARG A 774 9.94 -17.82 15.80
CA ARG A 774 8.70 -17.30 15.21
C ARG A 774 8.33 -16.01 15.94
N PHE A 775 7.54 -15.21 15.25
CA PHE A 775 6.92 -14.03 15.81
C PHE A 775 5.42 -14.15 15.59
N ALA A 776 4.64 -13.79 16.61
CA ALA A 776 3.19 -13.96 16.64
C ALA A 776 2.57 -13.00 17.66
N GLN A 777 1.32 -12.61 17.48
CA GLN A 777 0.56 -11.81 18.45
C GLN A 777 -0.07 -12.73 19.51
N ILE A 778 0.58 -12.99 20.65
CA ILE A 778 0.02 -13.92 21.65
C ILE A 778 -0.98 -13.23 22.56
N GLU A 779 -0.74 -11.94 22.83
CA GLU A 779 -1.55 -11.14 23.75
C GLU A 779 -2.45 -10.09 23.07
N GLY A 780 -2.28 -9.89 21.76
CA GLY A 780 -3.09 -9.00 20.94
C GLY A 780 -2.91 -7.52 21.25
N ASP A 781 -1.68 -7.10 21.56
CA ASP A 781 -1.34 -5.70 21.83
C ASP A 781 -0.76 -4.97 20.59
N ALA A 782 -0.82 -5.63 19.43
CA ALA A 782 -0.27 -5.21 18.15
C ALA A 782 1.27 -5.20 18.08
N ARG A 783 2.00 -5.78 19.04
CA ARG A 783 3.45 -6.02 18.95
C ARG A 783 3.70 -7.51 18.88
N GLN A 784 4.48 -7.96 17.90
CA GLN A 784 4.74 -9.39 17.78
C GLN A 784 5.68 -9.87 18.90
N ASP A 785 5.30 -10.99 19.49
CA ASP A 785 5.99 -11.67 20.57
C ASP A 785 7.07 -12.61 20.04
N TYR A 786 8.08 -12.90 20.87
CA TYR A 786 9.18 -13.79 20.49
C TYR A 786 8.86 -15.21 20.92
N LEU A 787 8.83 -16.14 19.95
CA LEU A 787 8.48 -17.54 20.19
C LEU A 787 9.60 -18.49 19.78
N ILE A 788 9.73 -19.57 20.55
CA ILE A 788 10.48 -20.76 20.18
C ILE A 788 9.50 -21.92 20.00
N VAL A 789 9.43 -22.46 18.78
CA VAL A 789 8.72 -23.69 18.46
C VAL A 789 9.75 -24.82 18.38
N ALA A 790 9.60 -25.83 19.24
CA ALA A 790 10.44 -27.02 19.25
C ALA A 790 10.00 -28.05 18.20
N ASP A 791 10.83 -29.05 17.93
CA ASP A 791 10.57 -30.06 16.89
C ASP A 791 9.38 -30.97 17.22
N ASP A 792 8.97 -31.07 18.48
CA ASP A 792 7.77 -31.77 18.96
C ASP A 792 6.48 -30.90 18.91
N GLY A 793 6.60 -29.66 18.42
CA GLY A 793 5.52 -28.69 18.34
C GLY A 793 5.23 -27.95 19.64
N SER A 794 5.96 -28.19 20.73
CA SER A 794 5.85 -27.37 21.93
C SER A 794 6.34 -25.95 21.68
N VAL A 795 5.72 -24.98 22.36
CA VAL A 795 5.97 -23.54 22.15
C VAL A 795 6.28 -22.86 23.47
N ARG A 796 7.40 -22.13 23.49
CA ARG A 796 7.74 -21.15 24.52
C ARG A 796 7.61 -19.74 23.96
N ALA A 797 7.14 -18.82 24.78
CA ALA A 797 6.94 -17.42 24.36
C ALA A 797 7.51 -16.42 25.36
N TRP A 798 7.89 -15.28 24.83
CA TRP A 798 8.24 -14.08 25.57
C TRP A 798 7.45 -12.91 25.01
N VAL A 799 6.74 -12.22 25.89
CA VAL A 799 5.88 -11.10 25.50
C VAL A 799 6.67 -9.82 25.31
N ASN A 800 6.30 -9.03 24.32
CA ASN A 800 7.01 -7.83 23.89
C ASN A 800 6.51 -6.58 24.62
N THR A 801 7.12 -6.24 25.75
CA THR A 801 6.80 -4.98 26.44
C THR A 801 7.73 -3.84 26.00
N PRO A 802 7.25 -2.59 25.81
CA PRO A 802 8.11 -1.46 25.43
C PRO A 802 9.17 -1.16 26.50
N GLY A 803 10.44 -1.36 26.15
CA GLY A 803 11.60 -1.04 26.96
C GLY A 803 12.17 0.35 26.69
N ASN A 804 13.40 0.57 27.15
CA ASN A 804 14.08 1.86 26.97
C ASN A 804 14.34 2.16 25.48
N GLY A 805 13.98 3.35 25.03
CA GLY A 805 14.09 3.75 23.61
C GLY A 805 13.12 3.01 22.68
N GLY A 806 12.05 2.42 23.22
CA GLY A 806 11.04 1.68 22.46
C GLY A 806 11.41 0.23 22.12
N LYS A 807 12.65 -0.21 22.42
CA LYS A 807 13.12 -1.57 22.14
C LYS A 807 12.32 -2.63 22.92
N PRO A 808 12.14 -3.83 22.38
CA PRO A 808 11.50 -4.93 23.10
C PRO A 808 12.17 -5.23 24.43
N SER A 809 11.35 -5.32 25.48
CA SER A 809 11.69 -5.86 26.78
C SER A 809 10.92 -7.17 26.96
N TRP A 810 11.59 -8.27 26.64
CA TRP A 810 11.02 -9.61 26.63
C TRP A 810 10.72 -10.13 28.04
N GLN A 811 9.47 -10.44 28.32
CA GLN A 811 9.08 -11.09 29.58
C GLN A 811 8.70 -12.55 29.29
N SER A 812 9.34 -13.50 29.96
CA SER A 812 9.08 -14.92 29.69
C SER A 812 7.70 -15.35 30.19
N LEU A 813 6.92 -15.98 29.31
CA LEU A 813 5.72 -16.74 29.69
C LEU A 813 6.03 -18.22 29.94
N GLY A 814 7.28 -18.65 29.74
CA GLY A 814 7.66 -20.07 29.76
C GLY A 814 6.98 -20.83 28.62
N MET A 815 6.65 -22.10 28.86
CA MET A 815 5.88 -22.92 27.91
C MET A 815 4.43 -22.44 27.87
N ILE A 816 3.95 -22.11 26.66
CA ILE A 816 2.57 -21.72 26.39
C ILE A 816 1.78 -22.83 25.71
N ALA A 817 2.44 -23.74 24.99
CA ALA A 817 1.82 -24.93 24.41
C ALA A 817 2.74 -26.14 24.59
N PRO A 818 2.27 -27.28 25.13
CA PRO A 818 3.09 -28.48 25.33
C PRO A 818 3.29 -29.30 24.03
N GLY A 819 2.76 -28.85 22.90
CA GLY A 819 2.68 -29.62 21.67
C GLY A 819 1.50 -30.59 21.68
N VAL A 820 1.12 -31.05 20.49
CA VAL A 820 -0.02 -31.98 20.28
C VAL A 820 0.40 -33.25 19.55
N GLY A 821 1.69 -33.60 19.65
CA GLY A 821 2.29 -34.76 18.98
C GLY A 821 2.53 -34.57 17.47
N ALA A 822 2.52 -33.33 17.00
CA ALA A 822 2.85 -32.98 15.61
C ALA A 822 4.24 -32.34 15.56
N SER A 823 4.99 -32.58 14.49
CA SER A 823 6.30 -31.95 14.31
C SER A 823 6.19 -30.42 14.27
N GLY A 824 7.16 -29.72 14.86
CA GLY A 824 7.26 -28.26 14.88
C GLY A 824 7.19 -27.60 13.49
N ASP A 825 7.64 -28.29 12.44
CA ASP A 825 7.56 -27.83 11.04
C ASP A 825 6.12 -27.70 10.54
N ARG A 826 5.18 -28.38 11.21
CA ARG A 826 3.75 -28.36 10.91
C ARG A 826 3.00 -27.30 11.71
N VAL A 827 3.63 -26.68 12.70
CA VAL A 827 3.02 -25.65 13.54
C VAL A 827 3.08 -24.30 12.83
N GLN A 828 1.93 -23.64 12.72
CA GLN A 828 1.78 -22.25 12.27
C GLN A 828 0.97 -21.48 13.31
N LEU A 829 1.22 -20.18 13.41
CA LEU A 829 0.48 -19.25 14.26
C LEU A 829 -0.19 -18.26 13.32
N ALA A 830 -1.50 -18.06 13.48
CA ALA A 830 -2.32 -17.26 12.58
C ALA A 830 -3.61 -16.81 13.28
N ASP A 831 -4.05 -15.57 13.09
CA ASP A 831 -5.32 -15.09 13.63
C ASP A 831 -6.46 -15.52 12.69
N ILE A 832 -7.13 -16.63 13.02
CA ILE A 832 -8.23 -17.14 12.19
C ILE A 832 -9.58 -16.50 12.55
N ASN A 833 -9.66 -15.73 13.63
CA ASN A 833 -10.92 -15.26 14.20
C ASN A 833 -11.08 -13.71 14.21
N ALA A 834 -10.03 -12.97 13.85
CA ALA A 834 -9.88 -11.51 13.90
C ALA A 834 -10.04 -10.90 15.29
N ASP A 835 -9.49 -11.54 16.33
CA ASP A 835 -9.44 -10.99 17.69
C ASP A 835 -8.09 -10.36 18.06
N GLY A 836 -7.16 -10.35 17.10
CA GLY A 836 -5.81 -9.83 17.22
C GLY A 836 -4.84 -10.78 17.92
N ARG A 837 -5.26 -12.00 18.25
CA ARG A 837 -4.39 -13.03 18.85
C ARG A 837 -4.21 -14.18 17.89
N ASP A 838 -2.96 -14.54 17.66
CA ASP A 838 -2.64 -15.66 16.80
C ASP A 838 -3.00 -16.98 17.50
N ASP A 839 -3.69 -17.83 16.74
CA ASP A 839 -4.14 -19.14 17.15
C ASP A 839 -3.08 -20.21 16.84
N TYR A 840 -3.15 -21.35 17.53
CA TYR A 840 -2.20 -22.45 17.32
C TYR A 840 -2.75 -23.42 16.26
N LEU A 841 -2.08 -23.53 15.13
CA LEU A 841 -2.50 -24.36 13.99
C LEU A 841 -1.50 -25.49 13.74
N VAL A 842 -2.02 -26.66 13.40
CA VAL A 842 -1.24 -27.82 12.93
C VAL A 842 -1.69 -28.18 11.52
N VAL A 843 -0.78 -28.00 10.56
CA VAL A 843 -0.96 -28.38 9.16
C VAL A 843 -0.46 -29.79 8.94
N GLN A 844 -1.36 -30.72 8.63
CA GLN A 844 -1.02 -32.11 8.37
C GLN A 844 -0.37 -32.29 6.99
N ASP A 845 0.32 -33.42 6.77
CA ASP A 845 0.97 -33.76 5.49
C ASP A 845 0.02 -33.69 4.28
N ASN A 846 -1.27 -33.98 4.49
CA ASN A 846 -2.32 -33.93 3.48
C ASN A 846 -3.00 -32.56 3.34
N ALA A 847 -2.39 -31.52 3.92
CA ALA A 847 -2.86 -30.13 3.93
C ALA A 847 -4.15 -29.85 4.72
N SER A 848 -4.69 -30.82 5.46
CA SER A 848 -5.75 -30.55 6.44
C SER A 848 -5.19 -29.82 7.66
N VAL A 849 -6.01 -28.98 8.31
CA VAL A 849 -5.55 -28.11 9.41
C VAL A 849 -6.40 -28.33 10.63
N SER A 850 -5.75 -28.60 11.76
CA SER A 850 -6.37 -28.57 13.09
C SER A 850 -5.98 -27.30 13.82
N ALA A 851 -6.88 -26.70 14.58
CA ALA A 851 -6.62 -25.44 15.26
C ALA A 851 -7.07 -25.43 16.73
N TRP A 852 -6.41 -24.59 17.50
CA TRP A 852 -6.73 -24.27 18.89
C TRP A 852 -6.78 -22.76 19.05
N LEU A 853 -7.93 -22.25 19.48
CA LEU A 853 -8.16 -20.83 19.66
C LEU A 853 -7.39 -20.30 20.88
N ASN A 854 -6.68 -19.20 20.72
CA ASN A 854 -5.99 -18.48 21.78
C ASN A 854 -6.99 -17.62 22.56
N THR A 855 -7.42 -18.09 23.74
CA THR A 855 -8.26 -17.28 24.64
C THR A 855 -7.43 -16.74 25.81
N PRO A 856 -7.77 -15.55 26.37
CA PRO A 856 -7.04 -15.01 27.52
C PRO A 856 -7.05 -15.97 28.72
N GLY A 857 -5.87 -16.44 29.13
CA GLY A 857 -5.67 -17.28 30.31
C GLY A 857 -5.10 -16.51 31.52
N ASN A 858 -4.68 -17.25 32.55
CA ASN A 858 -4.12 -16.67 33.76
C ASN A 858 -2.68 -16.16 33.53
N GLY A 859 -2.37 -14.97 34.06
CA GLY A 859 -1.03 -14.41 34.05
C GLY A 859 -0.50 -14.07 32.65
N GLY A 860 -1.40 -13.76 31.70
CA GLY A 860 -1.04 -13.42 30.32
C GLY A 860 -0.77 -14.62 29.41
N LYS A 861 -0.80 -15.85 29.93
CA LYS A 861 -0.63 -17.05 29.11
C LYS A 861 -1.89 -17.37 28.30
N PRO A 862 -1.76 -17.87 27.06
CA PRO A 862 -2.87 -18.43 26.30
C PRO A 862 -3.59 -19.57 27.03
N SER A 863 -4.90 -19.62 26.85
CA SER A 863 -5.74 -20.78 27.12
C SER A 863 -6.23 -21.33 25.79
N TRP A 864 -5.73 -22.50 25.40
CA TRP A 864 -5.98 -23.11 24.09
C TRP A 864 -7.31 -23.87 24.05
N GLN A 865 -8.28 -23.37 23.28
CA GLN A 865 -9.55 -24.06 23.04
C GLN A 865 -9.50 -24.85 21.73
N SER A 866 -9.55 -26.18 21.78
CA SER A 866 -9.55 -27.00 20.57
C SER A 866 -10.79 -26.76 19.69
N LEU A 867 -10.57 -26.48 18.41
CA LEU A 867 -11.61 -26.38 17.38
C LEU A 867 -11.72 -27.65 16.53
N GLY A 868 -10.77 -28.60 16.68
CA GLY A 868 -10.67 -29.76 15.80
C GLY A 868 -10.15 -29.38 14.41
N VAL A 869 -10.61 -30.08 13.38
CA VAL A 869 -10.21 -29.83 11.98
C VAL A 869 -11.00 -28.65 11.41
N ILE A 870 -10.32 -27.55 11.14
CA ILE A 870 -10.92 -26.30 10.60
C ILE A 870 -10.86 -26.22 9.08
N ALA A 871 -9.91 -26.90 8.45
CA ALA A 871 -9.77 -26.94 6.99
C ALA A 871 -9.59 -28.40 6.53
N PRO A 872 -10.46 -28.92 5.63
CA PRO A 872 -10.32 -30.27 5.13
C PRO A 872 -9.13 -30.38 4.16
N ARG A 873 -8.72 -31.62 3.86
CA ARG A 873 -7.74 -31.94 2.81
C ARG A 873 -8.11 -31.27 1.49
N VAL A 874 -7.13 -30.61 0.86
CA VAL A 874 -7.22 -30.16 -0.53
C VAL A 874 -6.53 -31.20 -1.42
N GLN A 875 -7.22 -31.69 -2.47
CA GLN A 875 -6.68 -32.73 -3.34
C GLN A 875 -5.46 -32.22 -4.13
N GLY A 876 -4.34 -32.96 -4.06
CA GLY A 876 -3.10 -32.63 -4.76
C GLY A 876 -2.24 -31.57 -4.05
N VAL A 877 -2.61 -31.18 -2.83
CA VAL A 877 -1.84 -30.26 -1.99
C VAL A 877 -1.23 -31.02 -0.81
N THR A 878 0.02 -30.72 -0.50
CA THR A 878 0.72 -31.25 0.67
C THR A 878 0.91 -30.15 1.72
N GLY A 879 1.07 -30.54 2.99
CA GLY A 879 1.12 -29.57 4.11
C GLY A 879 2.23 -28.53 3.99
N ASP A 880 3.35 -28.84 3.34
CA ASP A 880 4.46 -27.91 3.11
C ASP A 880 4.12 -26.80 2.11
N MET A 881 3.01 -26.93 1.36
CA MET A 881 2.49 -25.90 0.45
C MET A 881 1.62 -24.86 1.16
N VAL A 882 1.17 -25.12 2.38
CA VAL A 882 0.17 -24.28 3.07
C VAL A 882 0.83 -23.12 3.80
N ARG A 883 0.26 -21.93 3.67
CA ARG A 883 0.59 -20.72 4.44
C ARG A 883 -0.70 -20.07 4.94
N PHE A 884 -0.57 -19.22 5.94
CA PHE A 884 -1.62 -18.33 6.43
C PHE A 884 -1.12 -16.89 6.31
N ALA A 885 -1.99 -16.00 5.83
CA ALA A 885 -1.74 -14.56 5.67
C ALA A 885 -3.07 -13.85 5.41
N ASP A 886 -3.26 -12.63 5.90
CA ASP A 886 -4.44 -11.81 5.61
C ASP A 886 -4.27 -11.13 4.25
N TYR A 887 -4.77 -11.75 3.17
CA TYR A 887 -4.54 -11.19 1.84
C TYR A 887 -5.56 -10.10 1.47
N ASP A 888 -6.66 -9.94 2.19
CA ASP A 888 -7.71 -8.98 1.83
C ASP A 888 -7.98 -7.88 2.86
N GLY A 889 -7.29 -7.93 4.00
CA GLY A 889 -7.21 -6.90 5.02
C GLY A 889 -8.44 -6.89 5.91
N ASP A 890 -9.11 -8.04 6.07
CA ASP A 890 -10.29 -8.16 6.94
C ASP A 890 -9.94 -8.54 8.39
N GLY A 891 -8.65 -8.71 8.68
CA GLY A 891 -8.09 -9.09 9.97
C GLY A 891 -8.08 -10.60 10.22
N ARG A 892 -8.49 -11.44 9.24
CA ARG A 892 -8.47 -12.90 9.36
C ARG A 892 -7.45 -13.48 8.41
N ASP A 893 -6.58 -14.31 8.95
CA ASP A 893 -5.65 -15.05 8.11
C ASP A 893 -6.35 -16.06 7.22
N ASP A 894 -6.00 -16.02 5.95
CA ASP A 894 -6.56 -16.85 4.89
C ASP A 894 -5.72 -18.10 4.62
N TYR A 895 -6.37 -19.15 4.12
CA TYR A 895 -5.68 -20.39 3.78
C TYR A 895 -5.06 -20.27 2.38
N LEU A 896 -3.73 -20.24 2.32
CA LEU A 896 -2.97 -20.08 1.08
C LEU A 896 -2.28 -21.39 0.70
N VAL A 897 -2.30 -21.70 -0.59
CA VAL A 897 -1.55 -22.81 -1.20
C VAL A 897 -0.54 -22.25 -2.18
N VAL A 898 0.73 -22.45 -1.87
CA VAL A 898 1.87 -21.99 -2.67
C VAL A 898 2.42 -23.15 -3.49
N SER A 899 2.51 -22.97 -4.81
CA SER A 899 3.17 -23.93 -5.70
C SER A 899 4.69 -23.80 -5.66
N ASP A 900 5.42 -24.78 -6.22
CA ASP A 900 6.88 -24.70 -6.34
C ASP A 900 7.37 -23.49 -7.16
N SER A 901 6.55 -23.00 -8.09
CA SER A 901 6.82 -21.79 -8.89
C SER A 901 6.45 -20.48 -8.17
N GLY A 902 6.09 -20.54 -6.90
CA GLY A 902 5.64 -19.38 -6.13
C GLY A 902 4.25 -18.87 -6.53
N ALA A 903 3.46 -19.62 -7.30
CA ALA A 903 2.08 -19.27 -7.59
C ALA A 903 1.21 -19.55 -6.36
N VAL A 904 0.21 -18.70 -6.12
CA VAL A 904 -0.57 -18.71 -4.87
C VAL A 904 -2.05 -18.86 -5.20
N ARG A 905 -2.69 -19.84 -4.55
CA ARG A 905 -4.14 -19.99 -4.50
C ARG A 905 -4.62 -19.70 -3.09
N ALA A 906 -5.75 -19.03 -2.96
CA ALA A 906 -6.27 -18.62 -1.65
C ALA A 906 -7.68 -19.18 -1.44
N TRP A 907 -7.98 -19.53 -0.19
CA TRP A 907 -9.33 -19.74 0.29
C TRP A 907 -9.58 -18.67 1.34
N ARG A 908 -10.52 -17.78 1.05
CA ARG A 908 -10.86 -16.68 1.95
C ARG A 908 -11.53 -17.23 3.21
N ASN A 909 -11.02 -16.85 4.36
CA ASN A 909 -11.61 -17.06 5.67
C ASN A 909 -12.81 -16.12 5.83
N THR A 910 -13.96 -16.67 6.18
CA THR A 910 -15.15 -15.88 6.53
C THR A 910 -15.72 -16.36 7.87
N PRO A 911 -16.39 -15.49 8.64
CA PRO A 911 -16.95 -15.86 9.93
C PRO A 911 -17.84 -17.10 9.83
N GLY A 912 -17.44 -18.19 10.48
CA GLY A 912 -18.26 -19.39 10.63
C GLY A 912 -18.81 -19.57 12.04
N ASN A 913 -19.29 -20.77 12.35
CA ASN A 913 -19.93 -21.05 13.63
C ASN A 913 -18.90 -21.45 14.70
N ASN A 914 -19.08 -20.95 15.93
CA ASN A 914 -18.26 -21.28 17.10
C ASN A 914 -16.74 -21.07 16.90
N GLY A 915 -16.37 -20.02 16.17
CA GLY A 915 -14.96 -19.69 15.89
C GLY A 915 -14.31 -20.56 14.81
N ILE A 916 -15.03 -21.52 14.21
CA ILE A 916 -14.52 -22.31 13.09
C ILE A 916 -14.68 -21.50 11.79
N PRO A 917 -13.59 -21.24 11.04
CA PRO A 917 -13.62 -20.57 9.73
C PRO A 917 -14.56 -21.22 8.71
N SER A 918 -15.18 -20.40 7.85
CA SER A 918 -15.79 -20.85 6.60
C SER A 918 -14.95 -20.44 5.40
N TRP A 919 -14.52 -21.42 4.60
CA TRP A 919 -13.57 -21.22 3.51
C TRP A 919 -14.26 -21.05 2.16
N SER A 920 -13.99 -19.93 1.48
CA SER A 920 -14.47 -19.70 0.10
C SER A 920 -13.31 -19.71 -0.90
N ALA A 921 -13.37 -20.64 -1.86
CA ALA A 921 -12.27 -20.88 -2.80
C ALA A 921 -12.10 -19.73 -3.79
N ARG A 922 -10.85 -19.31 -4.02
CA ARG A 922 -10.45 -18.36 -5.07
C ARG A 922 -9.42 -19.00 -5.99
N GLU A 923 -9.57 -18.82 -7.30
CA GLU A 923 -8.85 -19.66 -8.28
C GLU A 923 -7.34 -19.42 -8.30
N VAL A 924 -6.86 -18.17 -8.40
CA VAL A 924 -5.43 -17.80 -8.36
C VAL A 924 -5.28 -16.38 -7.80
N LEU A 925 -4.51 -16.23 -6.72
CA LEU A 925 -4.19 -14.94 -6.10
C LEU A 925 -2.94 -14.30 -6.73
N ALA A 926 -1.92 -15.12 -7.01
CA ALA A 926 -0.70 -14.70 -7.70
C ALA A 926 -0.26 -15.81 -8.68
N ALA A 927 0.11 -15.44 -9.91
CA ALA A 927 0.59 -16.42 -10.91
C ALA A 927 2.00 -16.96 -10.62
N GLY A 928 2.69 -16.39 -9.63
CA GLY A 928 4.13 -16.56 -9.43
C GLY A 928 4.92 -15.61 -10.33
N VAL A 929 6.17 -15.34 -9.95
CA VAL A 929 7.10 -14.53 -10.74
C VAL A 929 8.36 -15.33 -11.02
N ASP A 930 9.05 -15.03 -12.13
CA ASP A 930 10.24 -15.78 -12.52
C ASP A 930 11.33 -15.73 -11.44
N GLY A 931 11.78 -16.91 -10.99
CA GLY A 931 12.77 -17.05 -9.92
C GLY A 931 12.17 -17.11 -8.50
N ALA A 932 10.86 -16.92 -8.33
CA ALA A 932 10.16 -17.22 -7.09
C ALA A 932 10.03 -18.74 -6.95
N THR A 933 10.72 -19.30 -5.96
CA THR A 933 10.46 -20.66 -5.51
C THR A 933 9.75 -20.62 -4.17
N ARG A 934 8.91 -21.62 -3.89
CA ARG A 934 8.09 -21.69 -2.67
C ARG A 934 8.85 -21.44 -1.37
N ASP A 935 10.09 -21.90 -1.31
CA ASP A 935 10.96 -21.79 -0.14
C ASP A 935 11.50 -20.36 0.06
N LYS A 936 11.50 -19.52 -0.99
CA LYS A 936 11.88 -18.10 -0.95
C LYS A 936 10.73 -17.17 -0.59
N LEU A 937 9.49 -17.64 -0.69
CA LEU A 937 8.31 -16.83 -0.50
C LEU A 937 8.00 -16.57 0.99
N ARG A 938 7.70 -15.33 1.34
CA ARG A 938 7.13 -14.90 2.63
C ARG A 938 5.94 -13.97 2.38
N PHE A 939 5.06 -13.89 3.35
CA PHE A 939 3.94 -12.95 3.40
C PHE A 939 4.08 -12.10 4.65
N ALA A 940 3.91 -10.80 4.52
CA ALA A 940 3.87 -9.84 5.62
C ALA A 940 3.42 -8.46 5.09
N ASP A 941 2.63 -7.73 5.86
CA ASP A 941 2.29 -6.33 5.60
C ASP A 941 3.54 -5.43 5.76
N ILE A 942 4.07 -4.90 4.65
CA ILE A 942 5.25 -4.04 4.65
C ILE A 942 4.92 -2.55 4.54
N ASP A 943 3.67 -2.16 4.30
CA ASP A 943 3.25 -0.77 4.08
C ASP A 943 2.18 -0.25 5.06
N ALA A 944 1.74 -1.09 5.99
CA ALA A 944 0.71 -0.84 7.01
C ALA A 944 -0.68 -0.58 6.42
N ASP A 945 -1.02 -1.22 5.30
CA ASP A 945 -2.37 -1.15 4.73
C ASP A 945 -3.32 -2.24 5.25
N GLY A 946 -2.80 -3.15 6.08
CA GLY A 946 -3.51 -4.27 6.69
C GLY A 946 -3.54 -5.53 5.83
N ARG A 947 -2.92 -5.52 4.64
CA ARG A 947 -2.87 -6.68 3.73
C ARG A 947 -1.46 -7.22 3.64
N ASP A 948 -1.34 -8.52 3.71
CA ASP A 948 -0.04 -9.16 3.58
C ASP A 948 0.48 -9.13 2.14
N ASP A 949 1.74 -8.72 2.02
CA ASP A 949 2.45 -8.53 0.75
C ASP A 949 3.27 -9.75 0.33
N TYR A 950 3.59 -9.86 -0.96
CA TYR A 950 4.32 -11.00 -1.51
C TYR A 950 5.81 -10.69 -1.53
N LEU A 951 6.59 -11.39 -0.70
CA LEU A 951 8.02 -11.14 -0.51
C LEU A 951 8.87 -12.32 -1.01
N ILE A 952 9.88 -12.04 -1.84
CA ILE A 952 10.89 -13.02 -2.26
C ILE A 952 12.19 -12.72 -1.54
N VAL A 953 12.61 -13.66 -0.69
CA VAL A 953 13.86 -13.60 0.03
C VAL A 953 14.93 -14.37 -0.75
N GLN A 954 15.94 -13.66 -1.24
CA GLN A 954 17.10 -14.25 -1.91
C GLN A 954 18.08 -14.86 -0.90
N ASP A 955 18.97 -15.73 -1.36
CA ASP A 955 19.87 -16.49 -0.50
C ASP A 955 20.88 -15.62 0.26
N ASN A 956 21.17 -14.42 -0.25
CA ASN A 956 22.04 -13.41 0.37
C ASN A 956 21.27 -12.40 1.27
N GLY A 957 19.99 -12.62 1.51
CA GLY A 957 19.14 -11.76 2.33
C GLY A 957 18.56 -10.53 1.61
N VAL A 958 18.77 -10.37 0.30
CA VAL A 958 18.04 -9.37 -0.49
C VAL A 958 16.56 -9.76 -0.53
N VAL A 959 15.67 -8.78 -0.38
CA VAL A 959 14.22 -8.98 -0.41
C VAL A 959 13.64 -8.20 -1.58
N LEU A 960 12.90 -8.90 -2.44
CA LEU A 960 12.07 -8.29 -3.47
C LEU A 960 10.61 -8.32 -3.01
N ALA A 961 9.86 -7.25 -3.21
CA ALA A 961 8.48 -7.15 -2.72
C ALA A 961 7.48 -6.81 -3.83
N TRP A 962 6.27 -7.35 -3.70
CA TRP A 962 5.10 -6.96 -4.46
C TRP A 962 3.99 -6.62 -3.47
N VAL A 963 3.57 -5.36 -3.48
CA VAL A 963 2.52 -4.86 -2.57
C VAL A 963 1.15 -5.29 -3.05
N ASN A 964 0.31 -5.74 -2.12
CA ASN A 964 -1.02 -6.24 -2.35
C ASN A 964 -2.07 -5.14 -2.28
N ASN A 965 -2.46 -4.56 -3.42
CA ASN A 965 -3.48 -3.51 -3.43
C ASN A 965 -4.94 -4.04 -3.54
N GLY A 966 -5.21 -5.25 -3.04
CA GLY A 966 -6.57 -5.80 -2.90
C GLY A 966 -7.32 -6.05 -4.22
N GLY A 967 -6.59 -6.17 -5.34
CA GLY A 967 -7.15 -6.35 -6.68
C GLY A 967 -7.78 -7.73 -6.86
N GLU A 968 -8.99 -7.91 -6.30
CA GLU A 968 -9.97 -9.02 -6.29
C GLU A 968 -9.75 -10.25 -7.22
N GLY A 969 -8.53 -10.79 -7.33
CA GLY A 969 -8.18 -11.88 -8.24
C GLY A 969 -7.88 -11.47 -9.70
N SER A 970 -7.56 -10.20 -9.97
CA SER A 970 -7.27 -9.71 -11.34
C SER A 970 -6.02 -8.82 -11.47
N GLY A 971 -5.08 -8.90 -10.53
CA GLY A 971 -3.74 -8.31 -10.68
C GLY A 971 -3.48 -7.04 -9.87
N GLY A 972 -3.77 -7.07 -8.56
CA GLY A 972 -3.46 -5.96 -7.64
C GLY A 972 -2.02 -5.92 -7.09
N TRP A 973 -1.13 -6.80 -7.54
CA TRP A 973 0.24 -6.90 -7.06
C TRP A 973 1.14 -5.85 -7.73
N ILE A 974 1.63 -4.89 -6.95
CA ILE A 974 2.50 -3.81 -7.44
C ILE A 974 3.96 -4.17 -7.13
N ASN A 975 4.76 -4.42 -8.17
CA ASN A 975 6.18 -4.71 -8.01
C ASN A 975 6.94 -3.50 -7.43
N GLN A 976 7.45 -3.63 -6.21
CA GLN A 976 8.25 -2.61 -5.51
C GLN A 976 9.76 -2.74 -5.80
N GLY A 977 10.19 -3.78 -6.52
CA GLY A 977 11.61 -4.05 -6.72
C GLY A 977 12.29 -4.49 -5.42
N THR A 978 13.48 -3.97 -5.14
CA THR A 978 14.25 -4.32 -3.94
C THR A 978 13.76 -3.57 -2.72
N PHE A 979 13.07 -4.27 -1.83
CA PHE A 979 12.58 -3.78 -0.54
C PHE A 979 13.70 -3.71 0.52
N ALA A 980 14.58 -4.72 0.56
CA ALA A 980 15.74 -4.73 1.42
C ALA A 980 16.97 -5.21 0.65
N SER A 981 18.10 -4.51 0.80
CA SER A 981 19.37 -4.88 0.15
C SER A 981 20.09 -6.07 0.79
N GLY A 982 19.53 -6.61 1.88
CA GLY A 982 20.21 -7.57 2.75
C GLY A 982 21.25 -6.93 3.66
N VAL A 983 21.66 -7.69 4.67
CA VAL A 983 22.70 -7.33 5.64
C VAL A 983 23.79 -8.39 5.66
N SER A 984 25.00 -8.01 6.03
CA SER A 984 26.14 -8.94 6.04
C SER A 984 25.86 -10.15 6.95
N GLY A 985 26.03 -11.36 6.41
CA GLY A 985 25.80 -12.61 7.15
C GLY A 985 24.34 -13.07 7.16
N ALA A 986 23.41 -12.29 6.60
CA ALA A 986 22.04 -12.75 6.40
C ALA A 986 21.99 -13.84 5.33
N THR A 987 21.34 -14.95 5.68
CA THR A 987 20.92 -15.99 4.75
C THR A 987 19.41 -16.14 4.85
N ARG A 988 18.76 -16.58 3.77
CA ARG A 988 17.30 -16.68 3.67
C ARG A 988 16.62 -17.40 4.85
N ASP A 989 17.23 -18.48 5.35
CA ASP A 989 16.74 -19.29 6.46
C ASP A 989 16.73 -18.54 7.81
N LYS A 990 17.58 -17.52 7.95
CA LYS A 990 17.73 -16.69 9.14
C LYS A 990 16.74 -15.52 9.21
N LEU A 991 16.02 -15.23 8.14
CA LEU A 991 15.20 -14.04 8.05
C LEU A 991 13.74 -14.26 8.46
N ARG A 992 13.21 -13.30 9.20
CA ARG A 992 11.79 -13.19 9.59
C ARG A 992 11.30 -11.76 9.34
N PHE A 993 9.99 -11.62 9.17
CA PHE A 993 9.29 -10.35 8.99
C PHE A 993 8.19 -10.30 10.03
N ALA A 994 8.18 -9.23 10.82
CA ALA A 994 7.35 -9.10 12.01
C ALA A 994 7.30 -7.65 12.47
N ASP A 995 6.14 -7.15 12.87
CA ASP A 995 6.03 -5.84 13.52
C ASP A 995 6.42 -5.95 15.00
N VAL A 996 7.68 -5.64 15.32
CA VAL A 996 8.18 -5.73 16.71
C VAL A 996 8.03 -4.42 17.47
N ASN A 997 7.63 -3.34 16.80
CA ASN A 997 7.56 -2.01 17.39
C ASN A 997 6.09 -1.50 17.55
N GLY A 998 5.14 -2.16 16.89
CA GLY A 998 3.71 -1.87 16.93
C GLY A 998 3.27 -0.75 15.99
N ASP A 999 3.98 -0.51 14.88
CA ASP A 999 3.63 0.51 13.87
C ASP A 999 2.88 -0.06 12.65
N SER A 1000 2.44 -1.31 12.75
CA SER A 1000 1.73 -2.10 11.74
C SER A 1000 2.56 -2.42 10.50
N ARG A 1001 3.89 -2.28 10.57
CA ARG A 1001 4.78 -2.65 9.46
C ARG A 1001 5.70 -3.77 9.86
N ALA A 1002 5.86 -4.72 8.97
CA ALA A 1002 6.82 -5.77 9.17
C ALA A 1002 8.26 -5.24 9.12
N ASP A 1003 9.00 -5.50 10.18
CA ASP A 1003 10.42 -5.20 10.32
C ASP A 1003 11.29 -6.34 9.78
N TYR A 1004 12.52 -6.02 9.37
CA TYR A 1004 13.48 -7.02 8.89
C TYR A 1004 14.26 -7.58 10.08
N LEU A 1005 14.08 -8.88 10.36
CA LEU A 1005 14.68 -9.55 11.50
C LEU A 1005 15.66 -10.63 11.06
N MET A 1006 16.86 -10.62 11.62
CA MET A 1006 17.88 -11.66 11.41
C MET A 1006 18.06 -12.48 12.68
N VAL A 1007 17.80 -13.77 12.56
CA VAL A 1007 17.95 -14.77 13.62
C VAL A 1007 19.30 -15.45 13.49
N SER A 1008 20.09 -15.42 14.56
CA SER A 1008 21.36 -16.16 14.64
C SER A 1008 21.13 -17.63 15.03
N GLU A 1009 22.17 -18.45 14.91
CA GLU A 1009 22.15 -19.85 15.39
C GLU A 1009 21.81 -19.94 16.88
N SER A 1010 22.21 -18.93 17.68
CA SER A 1010 21.87 -18.87 19.10
C SER A 1010 20.46 -18.36 19.39
N SER A 1011 19.62 -18.27 18.35
CA SER A 1011 18.29 -17.66 18.36
C SER A 1011 18.27 -16.18 18.75
N ALA A 1012 19.43 -15.52 18.81
CA ALA A 1012 19.49 -14.08 19.03
C ALA A 1012 18.93 -13.36 17.81
N VAL A 1013 18.23 -12.25 18.03
CA VAL A 1013 17.56 -11.49 16.97
C VAL A 1013 18.14 -10.09 16.90
N ASP A 1014 18.66 -9.75 15.74
CA ASP A 1014 19.03 -8.40 15.35
C ASP A 1014 17.93 -7.84 14.42
N ALA A 1015 17.52 -6.59 14.63
CA ALA A 1015 16.38 -5.98 13.95
C ALA A 1015 16.73 -4.69 13.21
N TRP A 1016 16.06 -4.50 12.09
CA TRP A 1016 16.06 -3.25 11.32
C TRP A 1016 14.61 -2.82 11.13
N LEU A 1017 14.27 -1.64 11.65
CA LEU A 1017 12.90 -1.14 11.61
C LEU A 1017 12.56 -0.58 10.23
N ASN A 1018 11.35 -0.88 9.76
CA ASN A 1018 10.80 -0.36 8.52
C ASN A 1018 10.24 1.06 8.71
N ARG A 1019 10.95 2.08 8.23
CA ARG A 1019 10.52 3.49 8.31
C ARG A 1019 10.00 4.06 6.98
N ALA A 1020 9.41 3.23 6.12
CA ALA A 1020 8.88 3.66 4.82
C ALA A 1020 7.92 4.87 4.95
N GLY A 1021 8.19 6.01 4.30
CA GLY A 1021 7.29 7.17 4.33
C GLY A 1021 7.22 7.96 5.65
N ALA A 1022 8.21 7.83 6.54
CA ALA A 1022 8.39 8.70 7.71
C ALA A 1022 8.94 10.10 7.35
#